data_AF-A0A7C7JE80-F1
#
_entry.id   AF-A0A7C7JE80-F1
#
_cell.length_a   1.000
_cell.length_b   1.000
_cell.length_c   1.000
_cell.angle_alpha   90.00
_cell.angle_beta   90.00
_cell.angle_gamma   90.00
#
_symmetry.space_group_name_H-M   'P 1'
#
loop_
_entity.id
_entity.type
_entity.pdbx_description
1 polymer ?
#
loop_
_entity_poly.entity_id
_entity_poly.type
_entity_poly.pdbx_seq_one_letter_code
_entity_poly.pdbx_strand_id
1 'polypeptide(L)'
;MPPPTILPVSERAATINVTYTGFSADAQTAFQYAVDIWETLINSTRVININATWAPAAPTNLGSAGPASVWANFTGAPISNTWYAQALAESICNCSIGSNPDITANFNSSRTDWYFGTDGNTPAGEYDFVSVVLHEIGHGLGFIGSGSVDGAGVGSLGLGDDSWAIIYDLFVENLGVSVTGYGNPSVILGNVLQGSGNLVWNGTNGVAGNGGLMPEISDPATWTGGSSYHHFDETYFPAGDMNSLMTPQLSAAEAIHHPGESGLGLLQDIGWSVNTSSGCTDPDACNFDLTAIVDDGSCTYFWYLPDVVSSGPAIQACTAPANYHLAVSQACVESVVAADSWCSNVNWDNLCQTDYECCQDEGCTDPAACNYDPDACTESGSCIYCFENCVNLTLFDSFGDGWNGASWEFLDEMGVSWANGTLSSGSEITETFCLNSGCYNFAVTSGSWPSEVSWELVGANGGVITGGAGESMSVSFGAVVGCTDPIACNYDATACGDDGSCDYYYSPPTTLLDTEWFVEYDWGCTGTPGNEVWTLNSDFTYTTPGNPGNWSLCGLSVTLLFESGTIYNGDYNIVGGYFEGTINGGPHCFTMSPVVDGCTDSTACNYNAYANVDDGSCNNLAPVVDMTGANWLLDYDGGCDGSIAEVVFALFYADNTWDLPDFSNNGWWTLCGTTLELWQGAELFFIGEWSYVDFTFSGPFYDNGVEVGCGDLYLQVAGCTAATACNYDASANTDDGSCVYPTCDDPLACNYDECSDP
;
A
#
# COMPACT_ATOMS: atom_id res chain seq x y z
N MET A 1 -0.54 -27.45 30.80
CA MET A 1 -0.30 -26.45 31.88
C MET A 1 -0.37 -27.13 33.24
N PRO A 2 0.34 -26.63 34.27
CA PRO A 2 0.11 -27.08 35.63
C PRO A 2 -1.35 -26.80 36.05
N PRO A 3 -1.94 -27.60 36.95
CA PRO A 3 -3.26 -27.29 37.50
C PRO A 3 -3.24 -25.92 38.17
N PRO A 4 -4.36 -25.17 38.13
CA PRO A 4 -4.43 -23.88 38.78
C PRO A 4 -4.28 -24.04 40.29
N THR A 5 -3.75 -23.00 40.96
CA THR A 5 -3.65 -23.01 42.41
C THR A 5 -5.05 -23.04 43.00
N ILE A 6 -5.43 -24.18 43.59
CA ILE A 6 -6.74 -24.32 44.23
C ILE A 6 -6.81 -23.39 45.43
N LEU A 7 -7.68 -22.39 45.35
CA LEU A 7 -7.87 -21.42 46.42
C LEU A 7 -8.49 -22.09 47.66
N PRO A 8 -8.18 -21.61 48.88
CA PRO A 8 -8.96 -21.96 50.06
C PRO A 8 -10.44 -21.72 49.82
N VAL A 9 -11.32 -22.56 50.36
CA VAL A 9 -12.79 -22.48 50.16
C VAL A 9 -13.35 -21.08 50.47
N SER A 10 -12.76 -20.34 51.41
CA SER A 10 -13.16 -18.97 51.76
C SER A 10 -12.83 -17.90 50.71
N GLU A 11 -11.93 -18.21 49.78
CA GLU A 11 -11.41 -17.30 48.74
C GLU A 11 -11.97 -17.64 47.36
N ARG A 12 -12.65 -18.78 47.21
CA ARG A 12 -13.32 -19.18 45.97
C ARG A 12 -14.53 -18.30 45.68
N ALA A 13 -14.69 -17.91 44.41
CA ALA A 13 -15.73 -16.97 43.99
C ALA A 13 -17.02 -17.67 43.51
N ALA A 14 -17.02 -19.01 43.43
CA ALA A 14 -18.20 -19.82 43.18
C ALA A 14 -18.33 -20.96 44.21
N THR A 15 -19.52 -21.54 44.30
CA THR A 15 -19.79 -22.72 45.13
C THR A 15 -20.54 -23.76 44.30
N ILE A 16 -20.03 -24.97 44.25
CA ILE A 16 -20.57 -26.09 43.49
C ILE A 16 -20.89 -27.24 44.45
N ASN A 17 -22.16 -27.64 44.48
CA ASN A 17 -22.65 -28.75 45.30
C ASN A 17 -22.92 -29.98 44.42
N VAL A 18 -22.31 -31.11 44.75
CA VAL A 18 -22.46 -32.35 43.98
C VAL A 18 -23.27 -33.40 44.73
N THR A 19 -24.29 -33.93 44.07
CA THR A 19 -25.02 -35.12 44.51
C THR A 19 -24.48 -36.34 43.78
N TYR A 20 -23.78 -37.22 44.50
CA TYR A 20 -23.17 -38.43 43.94
C TYR A 20 -24.10 -39.64 44.01
N THR A 21 -24.28 -40.32 42.88
CA THR A 21 -24.98 -41.61 42.81
C THR A 21 -24.06 -42.69 42.25
N GLY A 22 -23.74 -43.71 43.06
CA GLY A 22 -23.01 -44.91 42.61
C GLY A 22 -21.48 -44.82 42.59
N PHE A 23 -20.89 -43.68 42.96
CA PHE A 23 -19.43 -43.46 42.96
C PHE A 23 -18.73 -44.16 44.14
N SER A 24 -17.49 -44.60 43.92
CA SER A 24 -16.56 -44.97 45.00
C SER A 24 -16.03 -43.73 45.73
N ALA A 25 -15.40 -43.93 46.89
CA ALA A 25 -14.78 -42.82 47.63
C ALA A 25 -13.62 -42.17 46.86
N ASP A 26 -12.80 -42.98 46.17
CA ASP A 26 -11.69 -42.48 45.37
C ASP A 26 -12.19 -41.66 44.17
N ALA A 27 -13.25 -42.13 43.49
CA ALA A 27 -13.85 -41.39 42.39
C ALA A 27 -14.51 -40.08 42.86
N GLN A 28 -15.16 -40.05 44.03
CA GLN A 28 -15.68 -38.81 44.62
C GLN A 28 -14.56 -37.82 44.95
N THR A 29 -13.40 -38.30 45.41
CA THR A 29 -12.24 -37.46 45.73
C THR A 29 -11.67 -36.81 44.47
N ALA A 30 -11.48 -37.60 43.41
CA ALA A 30 -11.03 -37.09 42.11
C ALA A 30 -12.07 -36.14 41.48
N PHE A 31 -13.37 -36.43 41.58
CA PHE A 31 -14.42 -35.52 41.12
C PHE A 31 -14.37 -34.19 41.86
N GLN A 32 -14.25 -34.23 43.19
CA GLN A 32 -14.18 -33.02 44.00
C GLN A 32 -12.97 -32.15 43.65
N TYR A 33 -11.84 -32.76 43.27
CA TYR A 33 -10.68 -32.01 42.80
C TYR A 33 -10.99 -31.21 41.52
N ALA A 34 -11.70 -31.78 40.54
CA ALA A 34 -12.16 -31.04 39.36
C ALA A 34 -13.17 -29.93 39.70
N VAL A 35 -14.03 -30.16 40.71
CA VAL A 35 -14.95 -29.14 41.23
C VAL A 35 -14.19 -27.97 41.86
N ASP A 36 -13.18 -28.27 42.66
CA ASP A 36 -12.35 -27.27 43.33
C ASP A 36 -11.60 -26.36 42.34
N ILE A 37 -11.20 -26.92 41.18
CA ILE A 37 -10.66 -26.15 40.06
C ILE A 37 -11.72 -25.17 39.52
N TRP A 38 -12.93 -25.64 39.20
CA TRP A 38 -13.98 -24.76 38.69
C TRP A 38 -14.40 -23.69 39.72
N GLU A 39 -14.55 -24.02 41.00
CA GLU A 39 -14.87 -23.03 42.04
C GLU A 39 -13.80 -21.94 42.19
N THR A 40 -12.56 -22.25 41.83
CA THR A 40 -11.46 -21.28 41.78
C THR A 40 -11.57 -20.38 40.55
N LEU A 41 -11.87 -20.96 39.39
CA LEU A 41 -11.80 -20.29 38.09
C LEU A 41 -13.05 -19.47 37.73
N ILE A 42 -14.25 -19.86 38.16
CA ILE A 42 -15.48 -19.13 37.83
C ILE A 42 -16.02 -18.35 39.02
N ASN A 43 -16.74 -17.26 38.73
CA ASN A 43 -17.39 -16.42 39.73
C ASN A 43 -18.91 -16.57 39.63
N SER A 44 -19.53 -16.95 40.75
CA SER A 44 -20.97 -16.97 40.88
C SER A 44 -21.40 -16.80 42.34
N THR A 45 -22.32 -15.88 42.57
CA THR A 45 -22.99 -15.74 43.86
C THR A 45 -24.09 -16.78 44.07
N ARG A 46 -24.41 -17.58 43.06
CA ARG A 46 -25.38 -18.69 43.13
C ARG A 46 -24.64 -20.02 43.31
N VAL A 47 -25.26 -20.93 44.06
CA VAL A 47 -24.74 -22.29 44.25
C VAL A 47 -25.12 -23.11 43.01
N ILE A 48 -24.12 -23.64 42.32
CA ILE A 48 -24.31 -24.52 41.17
C ILE A 48 -24.48 -25.96 41.67
N ASN A 49 -25.57 -26.63 41.30
CA ASN A 49 -25.91 -27.95 41.77
C ASN A 49 -25.70 -28.99 40.67
N ILE A 50 -24.81 -29.95 40.90
CA ILE A 50 -24.51 -31.02 39.96
C ILE A 50 -25.12 -32.32 40.47
N ASN A 51 -25.86 -33.03 39.61
CA ASN A 51 -26.23 -34.42 39.86
C ASN A 51 -25.34 -35.35 39.04
N ALA A 52 -24.43 -36.06 39.71
CA ALA A 52 -23.45 -36.93 39.09
C ALA A 52 -23.85 -38.40 39.28
N THR A 53 -23.91 -39.16 38.18
CA THR A 53 -24.28 -40.59 38.18
C THR A 53 -23.14 -41.46 37.64
N TRP A 54 -22.78 -42.51 38.39
CA TRP A 54 -21.84 -43.55 38.01
C TRP A 54 -22.61 -44.77 37.49
N ALA A 55 -22.71 -44.91 36.16
CA ALA A 55 -23.57 -45.92 35.54
C ALA A 55 -22.92 -46.59 34.31
N PRO A 56 -23.34 -47.83 33.96
CA PRO A 56 -22.79 -48.52 32.79
C PRO A 56 -23.07 -47.76 31.50
N ALA A 57 -22.05 -47.55 30.67
CA ALA A 57 -22.18 -46.94 29.34
C ALA A 57 -21.35 -47.71 28.29
N ALA A 58 -21.49 -47.33 27.02
CA ALA A 58 -20.71 -47.93 25.93
C ALA A 58 -19.20 -47.74 26.17
N PRO A 59 -18.31 -48.67 25.76
CA PRO A 59 -16.88 -48.60 26.07
C PRO A 59 -16.19 -47.31 25.60
N THR A 60 -16.68 -46.70 24.52
CA THR A 60 -16.14 -45.47 23.93
C THR A 60 -16.65 -44.19 24.60
N ASN A 61 -17.66 -44.27 25.46
CA ASN A 61 -18.15 -43.14 26.25
C ASN A 61 -17.42 -43.14 27.59
N LEU A 62 -16.66 -42.08 27.84
CA LEU A 62 -15.96 -41.83 29.11
C LEU A 62 -16.91 -41.14 30.10
N GLY A 63 -17.55 -40.07 29.64
CA GLY A 63 -18.55 -39.30 30.35
C GLY A 63 -19.57 -38.67 29.41
N SER A 64 -20.53 -37.97 30.02
CA SER A 64 -21.39 -37.00 29.34
C SER A 64 -22.00 -36.07 30.38
N ALA A 65 -22.01 -34.79 30.13
CA ALA A 65 -22.72 -33.82 30.94
C ALA A 65 -23.26 -32.67 30.10
N GLY A 66 -24.17 -31.92 30.71
CA GLY A 66 -24.75 -30.75 30.11
C GLY A 66 -25.67 -30.03 31.08
N PRO A 67 -26.17 -28.85 30.68
CA PRO A 67 -27.14 -28.12 31.48
C PRO A 67 -28.40 -28.97 31.66
N ALA A 68 -28.90 -29.06 32.88
CA ALA A 68 -30.13 -29.79 33.19
C ALA A 68 -31.37 -29.13 32.54
N SER A 69 -31.29 -27.82 32.30
CA SER A 69 -32.27 -27.02 31.57
C SER A 69 -31.60 -25.77 30.99
N VAL A 70 -32.27 -25.13 30.04
CA VAL A 70 -31.85 -23.86 29.44
C VAL A 70 -32.95 -22.81 29.61
N TRP A 71 -32.56 -21.54 29.71
CA TRP A 71 -33.48 -20.42 29.95
C TRP A 71 -33.20 -19.27 28.99
N ALA A 72 -34.27 -18.68 28.46
CA ALA A 72 -34.23 -17.49 27.60
C ALA A 72 -35.13 -16.40 28.20
N ASN A 73 -34.86 -15.14 27.86
CA ASN A 73 -35.69 -13.99 28.27
C ASN A 73 -35.96 -13.89 29.79
N PHE A 74 -35.05 -14.40 30.61
CA PHE A 74 -35.08 -14.19 32.06
C PHE A 74 -34.66 -12.75 32.41
N THR A 75 -34.96 -12.32 33.63
CA THR A 75 -34.58 -10.98 34.10
C THR A 75 -33.06 -10.82 34.09
N GLY A 76 -32.55 -9.88 33.30
CA GLY A 76 -31.11 -9.64 33.16
C GLY A 76 -30.44 -10.44 32.03
N ALA A 77 -31.19 -11.19 31.22
CA ALA A 77 -30.65 -11.84 30.03
C ALA A 77 -29.96 -10.82 29.11
N PRO A 78 -28.68 -11.00 28.73
CA PRO A 78 -27.92 -10.02 27.94
C PRO A 78 -28.49 -9.83 26.53
N ILE A 79 -28.93 -10.93 25.92
CA ILE A 79 -29.49 -10.97 24.56
C ILE A 79 -30.88 -11.60 24.62
N SER A 80 -31.86 -10.92 24.04
CA SER A 80 -33.23 -11.44 23.95
C SER A 80 -33.31 -12.62 22.99
N ASN A 81 -34.32 -13.48 23.18
CA ASN A 81 -34.56 -14.64 22.32
C ASN A 81 -33.31 -15.52 22.12
N THR A 82 -32.52 -15.68 23.18
CA THR A 82 -31.30 -16.49 23.21
C THR A 82 -31.33 -17.37 24.44
N TRP A 83 -31.01 -18.66 24.28
CA TRP A 83 -30.96 -19.62 25.38
C TRP A 83 -29.61 -19.56 26.11
N TYR A 84 -29.64 -19.77 27.42
CA TYR A 84 -28.46 -19.86 28.29
C TYR A 84 -28.59 -21.14 29.14
N ALA A 85 -27.46 -21.79 29.42
CA ALA A 85 -27.41 -22.88 30.41
C ALA A 85 -27.95 -22.43 31.77
N GLN A 86 -28.70 -23.27 32.48
CA GLN A 86 -29.34 -22.87 33.75
C GLN A 86 -28.35 -22.27 34.75
N ALA A 87 -27.19 -22.91 34.97
CA ALA A 87 -26.16 -22.39 35.88
C ALA A 87 -25.71 -20.97 35.51
N LEU A 88 -25.50 -20.71 34.21
CA LEU A 88 -25.13 -19.40 33.69
C LEU A 88 -26.26 -18.38 33.83
N ALA A 89 -27.50 -18.77 33.49
CA ALA A 89 -28.68 -17.92 33.63
C ALA A 89 -28.91 -17.49 35.08
N GLU A 90 -28.81 -18.43 36.03
CA GLU A 90 -28.89 -18.15 37.46
C GLU A 90 -27.78 -17.19 37.93
N SER A 91 -26.55 -17.41 37.44
CA SER A 91 -25.40 -16.54 37.74
C SER A 91 -25.65 -15.10 37.25
N ILE A 92 -26.06 -14.94 35.99
CA ILE A 92 -26.32 -13.62 35.37
C ILE A 92 -27.47 -12.89 36.08
N CYS A 93 -28.61 -13.55 36.32
CA CYS A 93 -29.75 -12.91 36.97
C CYS A 93 -29.57 -12.72 38.48
N ASN A 94 -28.53 -13.35 39.06
CA ASN A 94 -28.33 -13.51 40.50
C ASN A 94 -29.61 -13.99 41.20
N CYS A 95 -30.26 -14.98 40.62
CA CYS A 95 -31.55 -15.51 41.04
C CYS A 95 -31.58 -17.03 40.84
N SER A 96 -32.48 -17.74 41.51
CA SER A 96 -32.71 -19.16 41.17
C SER A 96 -33.87 -19.28 40.20
N ILE A 97 -33.63 -20.04 39.13
CA ILE A 97 -34.55 -20.29 38.04
C ILE A 97 -34.65 -21.80 37.82
N GLY A 98 -35.88 -22.31 37.81
CA GLY A 98 -36.11 -23.74 37.64
C GLY A 98 -35.94 -24.53 38.92
N SER A 99 -35.54 -25.79 38.78
CA SER A 99 -35.33 -26.72 39.89
C SER A 99 -33.96 -27.38 39.75
N ASN A 100 -33.33 -27.68 40.89
CA ASN A 100 -32.09 -28.45 40.92
C ASN A 100 -32.28 -29.84 40.27
N PRO A 101 -31.23 -30.41 39.66
CA PRO A 101 -29.87 -29.85 39.52
C PRO A 101 -29.77 -28.81 38.40
N ASP A 102 -28.67 -28.06 38.39
CA ASP A 102 -28.29 -27.14 37.30
C ASP A 102 -27.54 -27.88 36.19
N ILE A 103 -26.72 -28.87 36.57
CA ILE A 103 -25.93 -29.71 35.67
C ILE A 103 -26.25 -31.18 35.94
N THR A 104 -26.46 -31.96 34.88
CA THR A 104 -26.54 -33.43 34.97
C THR A 104 -25.30 -34.03 34.33
N ALA A 105 -24.62 -34.93 35.04
CA ALA A 105 -23.39 -35.56 34.57
C ALA A 105 -23.43 -37.09 34.79
N ASN A 106 -22.92 -37.85 33.82
CA ASN A 106 -22.86 -39.30 33.82
C ASN A 106 -21.46 -39.77 33.48
N PHE A 107 -20.95 -40.78 34.19
CA PHE A 107 -19.61 -41.32 33.98
C PHE A 107 -19.64 -42.85 33.96
N ASN A 108 -18.81 -43.42 33.09
CA ASN A 108 -18.91 -44.83 32.73
C ASN A 108 -18.37 -45.77 33.80
N SER A 109 -19.27 -46.48 34.48
CA SER A 109 -18.93 -47.45 35.53
C SER A 109 -18.50 -48.83 35.02
N SER A 110 -18.60 -49.10 33.72
CA SER A 110 -18.19 -50.38 33.12
C SER A 110 -16.69 -50.47 32.83
N ARG A 111 -15.98 -49.34 32.95
CA ARG A 111 -14.55 -49.22 32.72
C ARG A 111 -13.76 -49.56 33.98
N THR A 112 -12.61 -50.21 33.80
CA THR A 112 -11.71 -50.62 34.89
C THR A 112 -10.34 -49.94 34.81
N ASP A 113 -10.14 -49.12 33.80
CA ASP A 113 -8.93 -48.40 33.41
C ASP A 113 -9.04 -46.90 33.77
N TRP A 114 -9.71 -46.60 34.89
CA TRP A 114 -9.78 -45.25 35.44
C TRP A 114 -8.62 -44.98 36.38
N TYR A 115 -7.95 -43.85 36.16
CA TYR A 115 -7.00 -43.27 37.11
C TYR A 115 -7.69 -42.20 37.95
N PHE A 116 -7.69 -42.36 39.28
CA PHE A 116 -8.33 -41.44 40.23
C PHE A 116 -7.32 -40.53 40.97
N GLY A 117 -6.06 -40.50 40.53
CA GLY A 117 -5.08 -39.59 41.10
C GLY A 117 -5.38 -38.13 40.74
N THR A 118 -4.91 -37.20 41.57
CA THR A 118 -5.06 -35.75 41.37
C THR A 118 -3.71 -35.06 41.12
N ASP A 119 -2.69 -35.84 40.77
CA ASP A 119 -1.30 -35.40 40.62
C ASP A 119 -0.87 -35.27 39.15
N GLY A 120 -1.78 -35.59 38.22
CA GLY A 120 -1.53 -35.57 36.78
C GLY A 120 -0.64 -36.72 36.26
N ASN A 121 -0.27 -37.69 37.09
CA ASN A 121 0.66 -38.78 36.73
C ASN A 121 -0.07 -40.03 36.25
N THR A 122 -0.98 -39.86 35.28
CA THR A 122 -1.82 -40.95 34.76
C THR A 122 -0.98 -42.07 34.13
N PRO A 123 -1.09 -43.32 34.60
CA PRO A 123 -0.34 -44.44 34.05
C PRO A 123 -0.70 -44.78 32.60
N ALA A 124 0.25 -45.38 31.88
CA ALA A 124 0.04 -45.92 30.55
C ALA A 124 -1.13 -46.93 30.53
N GLY A 125 -2.14 -46.65 29.69
CA GLY A 125 -3.32 -47.51 29.52
C GLY A 125 -4.49 -47.18 30.45
N GLU A 126 -4.36 -46.17 31.31
CA GLU A 126 -5.45 -45.63 32.12
C GLU A 126 -5.91 -44.26 31.61
N TYR A 127 -7.14 -43.88 31.92
CA TYR A 127 -7.73 -42.58 31.59
C TYR A 127 -7.84 -41.74 32.86
N ASP A 128 -7.39 -40.50 32.79
CA ASP A 128 -7.45 -39.57 33.90
C ASP A 128 -8.90 -39.15 34.19
N PHE A 129 -9.41 -39.57 35.35
CA PHE A 129 -10.81 -39.31 35.70
C PHE A 129 -11.07 -37.82 35.98
N VAL A 130 -10.09 -37.11 36.55
CA VAL A 130 -10.20 -35.66 36.82
C VAL A 130 -10.43 -34.88 35.53
N SER A 131 -9.65 -35.17 34.48
CA SER A 131 -9.76 -34.52 33.17
C SER A 131 -11.15 -34.70 32.56
N VAL A 132 -11.67 -35.93 32.62
CA VAL A 132 -13.04 -36.22 32.13
C VAL A 132 -14.07 -35.45 32.96
N VAL A 133 -13.98 -35.42 34.29
CA VAL A 133 -14.93 -34.64 35.10
C VAL A 133 -14.85 -33.15 34.79
N LEU A 134 -13.63 -32.61 34.67
CA LEU A 134 -13.39 -31.20 34.43
C LEU A 134 -13.99 -30.77 33.08
N HIS A 135 -13.75 -31.55 32.03
CA HIS A 135 -14.33 -31.40 30.69
C HIS A 135 -15.86 -31.40 30.72
N GLU A 136 -16.45 -32.41 31.34
CA GLU A 136 -17.91 -32.59 31.37
C GLU A 136 -18.61 -31.47 32.15
N ILE A 137 -18.02 -30.99 33.24
CA ILE A 137 -18.54 -29.81 33.93
C ILE A 137 -18.50 -28.58 33.01
N GLY A 138 -17.48 -28.43 32.15
CA GLY A 138 -17.41 -27.37 31.12
C GLY A 138 -18.64 -27.33 30.21
N HIS A 139 -19.11 -28.48 29.72
CA HIS A 139 -20.37 -28.56 28.97
C HIS A 139 -21.58 -28.13 29.81
N GLY A 140 -21.63 -28.56 31.08
CA GLY A 140 -22.66 -28.15 32.03
C GLY A 140 -22.72 -26.63 32.28
N LEU A 141 -21.57 -25.97 32.25
CA LEU A 141 -21.44 -24.52 32.43
C LEU A 141 -21.83 -23.71 31.18
N GLY A 142 -21.91 -24.34 30.01
CA GLY A 142 -22.39 -23.68 28.79
C GLY A 142 -21.44 -23.76 27.59
N PHE A 143 -20.34 -24.50 27.68
CA PHE A 143 -19.54 -24.88 26.50
C PHE A 143 -20.33 -25.90 25.68
N ILE A 144 -21.44 -25.50 25.06
CA ILE A 144 -22.32 -26.38 24.30
C ILE A 144 -23.14 -25.58 23.30
N GLY A 145 -22.94 -25.87 22.01
CA GLY A 145 -23.78 -25.34 20.92
C GLY A 145 -25.11 -26.07 20.75
N SER A 146 -26.00 -25.54 19.91
CA SER A 146 -27.29 -26.18 19.57
C SER A 146 -27.32 -26.86 18.19
N GLY A 147 -26.19 -26.85 17.47
CA GLY A 147 -26.07 -27.40 16.13
C GLY A 147 -26.39 -28.88 16.07
N SER A 148 -27.08 -29.31 15.02
CA SER A 148 -27.30 -30.72 14.71
C SER A 148 -27.39 -30.95 13.21
N VAL A 149 -27.00 -32.14 12.76
CA VAL A 149 -27.13 -32.55 11.35
C VAL A 149 -27.85 -33.89 11.28
N ASP A 150 -28.90 -33.95 10.47
CA ASP A 150 -29.69 -35.17 10.29
C ASP A 150 -29.07 -36.15 9.28
N GLY A 151 -29.66 -37.34 9.15
CA GLY A 151 -29.17 -38.36 8.23
C GLY A 151 -29.29 -38.00 6.74
N ALA A 152 -29.95 -36.90 6.39
CA ALA A 152 -30.01 -36.35 5.03
C ALA A 152 -28.99 -35.22 4.80
N GLY A 153 -28.17 -34.88 5.80
CA GLY A 153 -27.20 -33.79 5.76
C GLY A 153 -27.84 -32.42 5.93
N VAL A 154 -29.06 -32.33 6.45
CA VAL A 154 -29.71 -31.06 6.77
C VAL A 154 -29.27 -30.63 8.16
N GLY A 155 -28.61 -29.48 8.25
CA GLY A 155 -28.21 -28.86 9.50
C GLY A 155 -29.33 -28.00 10.08
N SER A 156 -29.44 -27.99 11.40
CA SER A 156 -30.32 -27.12 12.15
C SER A 156 -29.61 -26.52 13.35
N LEU A 157 -30.04 -25.32 13.73
CA LEU A 157 -29.64 -24.63 14.95
C LEU A 157 -30.87 -24.29 15.78
N GLY A 158 -30.64 -24.08 17.07
CA GLY A 158 -31.59 -23.57 18.03
C GLY A 158 -32.37 -24.64 18.78
N LEU A 159 -32.97 -24.21 19.89
CA LEU A 159 -33.73 -25.06 20.81
C LEU A 159 -35.18 -24.61 20.91
N GLY A 160 -36.07 -25.57 21.16
CA GLY A 160 -37.51 -25.35 21.32
C GLY A 160 -38.26 -25.08 20.02
N ASP A 161 -39.57 -24.84 20.12
CA ASP A 161 -40.44 -24.58 18.96
C ASP A 161 -40.08 -23.28 18.24
N ASP A 162 -39.48 -22.32 18.95
CA ASP A 162 -39.09 -21.00 18.42
C ASP A 162 -37.73 -21.01 17.69
N SER A 163 -36.97 -22.12 17.74
CA SER A 163 -35.66 -22.30 17.09
C SER A 163 -34.62 -21.22 17.41
N TRP A 164 -34.70 -20.64 18.61
CA TRP A 164 -33.73 -19.65 19.08
C TRP A 164 -32.37 -20.28 19.35
N ALA A 165 -31.29 -19.58 19.01
CA ALA A 165 -29.93 -19.99 19.26
C ALA A 165 -29.63 -20.10 20.76
N ILE A 166 -28.69 -20.98 21.14
CA ILE A 166 -28.04 -20.90 22.44
C ILE A 166 -26.88 -19.90 22.33
N ILE A 167 -26.55 -19.21 23.43
CA ILE A 167 -25.56 -18.13 23.44
C ILE A 167 -24.22 -18.50 22.77
N TYR A 168 -23.81 -19.77 22.90
CA TYR A 168 -22.62 -20.32 22.22
C TYR A 168 -22.67 -20.14 20.69
N ASP A 169 -23.81 -20.38 20.05
CA ASP A 169 -23.93 -20.32 18.59
C ASP A 169 -23.69 -18.91 18.02
N LEU A 170 -23.86 -17.88 18.84
CA LEU A 170 -23.69 -16.49 18.40
C LEU A 170 -22.22 -16.14 18.14
N PHE A 171 -21.29 -16.93 18.68
CA PHE A 171 -19.85 -16.71 18.56
C PHE A 171 -19.17 -17.66 17.58
N VAL A 172 -19.88 -18.65 17.04
CA VAL A 172 -19.29 -19.54 16.03
C VAL A 172 -19.51 -18.96 14.64
N GLU A 173 -18.47 -18.97 13.83
CA GLU A 173 -18.54 -18.53 12.44
C GLU A 173 -17.82 -19.48 11.49
N ASN A 174 -18.15 -19.33 10.21
CA ASN A 174 -17.51 -20.01 9.10
C ASN A 174 -17.12 -18.96 8.05
N LEU A 175 -15.81 -18.78 7.83
CA LEU A 175 -15.29 -17.83 6.84
C LEU A 175 -15.88 -16.40 6.98
N GLY A 176 -15.96 -15.89 8.22
CA GLY A 176 -16.50 -14.55 8.51
C GLY A 176 -18.04 -14.45 8.52
N VAL A 177 -18.77 -15.56 8.40
CA VAL A 177 -20.23 -15.61 8.49
C VAL A 177 -20.64 -16.36 9.76
N SER A 178 -21.34 -15.67 10.67
CA SER A 178 -21.92 -16.33 11.86
C SER A 178 -22.80 -17.50 11.45
N VAL A 179 -22.71 -18.61 12.18
CA VAL A 179 -23.49 -19.82 11.89
C VAL A 179 -25.01 -19.58 11.99
N THR A 180 -25.43 -18.59 12.79
CA THR A 180 -26.84 -18.18 12.89
C THR A 180 -27.34 -17.38 11.67
N GLY A 181 -26.44 -16.96 10.77
CA GLY A 181 -26.76 -16.28 9.52
C GLY A 181 -27.15 -17.21 8.37
N TYR A 182 -26.93 -18.52 8.51
CA TYR A 182 -27.34 -19.50 7.49
C TYR A 182 -28.83 -19.84 7.58
N GLY A 183 -29.39 -20.28 6.45
CA GLY A 183 -30.76 -20.79 6.43
C GLY A 183 -30.92 -21.96 7.42
N ASN A 184 -31.94 -21.90 8.27
CA ASN A 184 -32.16 -22.85 9.35
C ASN A 184 -33.60 -23.42 9.29
N PRO A 185 -33.80 -24.73 9.12
CA PRO A 185 -32.81 -25.75 8.77
C PRO A 185 -32.39 -25.68 7.29
N SER A 186 -31.16 -26.08 6.96
CA SER A 186 -30.73 -26.21 5.55
C SER A 186 -29.57 -27.17 5.34
N VAL A 187 -29.42 -27.66 4.11
CA VAL A 187 -28.24 -28.46 3.69
C VAL A 187 -26.96 -27.63 3.73
N ILE A 188 -27.04 -26.32 3.47
CA ILE A 188 -25.87 -25.44 3.54
C ILE A 188 -25.37 -25.38 4.99
N LEU A 189 -26.26 -25.16 5.96
CA LEU A 189 -25.92 -25.21 7.37
C LEU A 189 -25.39 -26.59 7.78
N GLY A 190 -25.93 -27.67 7.22
CA GLY A 190 -25.39 -29.02 7.42
C GLY A 190 -23.94 -29.14 7.02
N ASN A 191 -23.57 -28.67 5.82
CA ASN A 191 -22.18 -28.67 5.34
C ASN A 191 -21.25 -27.71 6.12
N VAL A 192 -21.81 -26.70 6.80
CA VAL A 192 -21.04 -25.81 7.67
C VAL A 192 -20.75 -26.48 9.01
N LEU A 193 -21.74 -27.18 9.58
CA LEU A 193 -21.62 -27.89 10.86
C LEU A 193 -20.82 -29.20 10.78
N GLN A 194 -20.58 -29.73 9.58
CA GLN A 194 -19.74 -30.91 9.34
C GLN A 194 -18.92 -30.77 8.05
N GLY A 195 -17.63 -31.06 8.15
CA GLY A 195 -16.73 -31.19 7.01
C GLY A 195 -16.38 -29.88 6.30
N SER A 196 -16.64 -28.73 6.93
CA SER A 196 -16.19 -27.45 6.39
C SER A 196 -14.70 -27.25 6.64
N GLY A 197 -14.16 -27.69 7.78
CA GLY A 197 -12.80 -27.46 8.24
C GLY A 197 -12.51 -25.98 8.50
N ASN A 198 -13.54 -25.17 8.73
CA ASN A 198 -13.45 -23.71 8.78
C ASN A 198 -14.27 -23.10 9.93
N LEU A 199 -14.84 -23.92 10.83
CA LEU A 199 -15.54 -23.40 11.99
C LEU A 199 -14.56 -22.86 13.01
N VAL A 200 -14.81 -21.63 13.45
CA VAL A 200 -13.97 -20.95 14.42
C VAL A 200 -14.80 -20.22 15.47
N TRP A 201 -14.22 -20.03 16.65
CA TRP A 201 -14.77 -19.19 17.70
C TRP A 201 -14.33 -17.74 17.52
N ASN A 202 -15.29 -16.83 17.40
CA ASN A 202 -15.09 -15.39 17.21
C ASN A 202 -15.54 -14.57 18.44
N GLY A 203 -15.39 -15.13 19.64
CA GLY A 203 -15.51 -14.38 20.88
C GLY A 203 -14.17 -13.74 21.27
N THR A 204 -14.22 -12.49 21.72
CA THR A 204 -13.02 -11.67 21.99
C THR A 204 -12.09 -12.33 23.00
N ASN A 205 -12.63 -12.93 24.06
CA ASN A 205 -11.83 -13.50 25.13
C ASN A 205 -11.30 -14.88 24.74
N GLY A 206 -12.08 -15.73 24.06
CA GLY A 206 -11.62 -17.02 23.56
C GLY A 206 -10.49 -16.88 22.52
N VAL A 207 -10.54 -15.83 21.70
CA VAL A 207 -9.47 -15.44 20.76
C VAL A 207 -8.22 -14.96 21.52
N ALA A 208 -8.39 -14.12 22.55
CA ALA A 208 -7.27 -13.66 23.37
C ALA A 208 -6.56 -14.82 24.09
N GLY A 209 -7.33 -15.77 24.65
CA GLY A 209 -6.80 -17.00 25.27
C GLY A 209 -6.11 -17.96 24.31
N ASN A 210 -6.15 -17.68 23.01
CA ASN A 210 -5.44 -18.42 21.97
C ASN A 210 -4.40 -17.52 21.25
N GLY A 211 -3.81 -16.57 21.97
CA GLY A 211 -2.75 -15.69 21.45
C GLY A 211 -3.21 -14.75 20.32
N GLY A 212 -4.50 -14.41 20.28
CA GLY A 212 -5.09 -13.54 19.26
C GLY A 212 -5.58 -14.26 17.99
N LEU A 213 -5.46 -15.60 17.93
CA LEU A 213 -5.98 -16.41 16.83
C LEU A 213 -7.35 -16.99 17.17
N MET A 214 -8.25 -17.06 16.19
CA MET A 214 -9.57 -17.68 16.39
C MET A 214 -9.42 -19.19 16.61
N PRO A 215 -9.87 -19.73 17.76
CA PRO A 215 -9.83 -21.17 18.04
C PRO A 215 -10.70 -21.96 17.07
N GLU A 216 -10.21 -23.08 16.55
CA GLU A 216 -11.00 -23.95 15.67
C GLU A 216 -12.02 -24.77 16.47
N ILE A 217 -13.25 -24.84 15.95
CA ILE A 217 -14.36 -25.62 16.49
C ILE A 217 -14.49 -26.91 15.67
N SER A 218 -14.59 -28.04 16.35
CA SER A 218 -14.56 -29.35 15.70
C SER A 218 -15.73 -29.55 14.76
N ASP A 219 -15.47 -29.72 13.47
CA ASP A 219 -16.47 -29.99 12.44
C ASP A 219 -16.03 -31.14 11.52
N PRO A 220 -15.89 -32.37 12.05
CA PRO A 220 -15.38 -33.50 11.29
C PRO A 220 -16.21 -33.77 10.04
N ALA A 221 -15.60 -34.45 9.05
CA ALA A 221 -16.23 -34.76 7.76
C ALA A 221 -17.58 -35.51 7.86
N THR A 222 -17.88 -36.11 9.01
CA THR A 222 -19.18 -36.72 9.30
C THR A 222 -19.64 -36.28 10.68
N TRP A 223 -20.87 -35.77 10.75
CA TRP A 223 -21.50 -35.39 12.02
C TRP A 223 -21.49 -36.54 13.03
N THR A 224 -20.89 -36.28 14.18
CA THR A 224 -20.86 -37.17 15.32
C THR A 224 -21.59 -36.48 16.46
N GLY A 225 -22.82 -36.93 16.73
CA GLY A 225 -23.65 -36.34 17.79
C GLY A 225 -22.96 -36.39 19.14
N GLY A 226 -22.94 -35.26 19.85
CA GLY A 226 -22.25 -35.11 21.12
C GLY A 226 -20.75 -34.82 21.01
N SER A 227 -20.21 -34.67 19.79
CA SER A 227 -18.80 -34.30 19.56
C SER A 227 -18.69 -33.13 18.60
N SER A 228 -19.22 -33.27 17.37
CA SER A 228 -19.21 -32.20 16.36
C SER A 228 -19.84 -30.92 16.90
N TYR A 229 -19.23 -29.77 16.60
CA TYR A 229 -19.68 -28.42 16.90
C TYR A 229 -19.68 -27.99 18.38
N HIS A 230 -19.59 -28.94 19.31
CA HIS A 230 -19.63 -28.68 20.76
C HIS A 230 -18.23 -28.71 21.41
N HIS A 231 -17.16 -28.79 20.63
CA HIS A 231 -15.77 -28.96 21.07
C HIS A 231 -14.82 -28.08 20.26
N PHE A 232 -13.64 -27.82 20.81
CA PHE A 232 -12.51 -27.39 20.00
C PHE A 232 -12.02 -28.53 19.09
N ASP A 233 -11.35 -28.18 18.00
CA ASP A 233 -10.80 -29.19 17.09
C ASP A 233 -9.57 -29.88 17.66
N GLU A 234 -9.57 -31.22 17.67
CA GLU A 234 -8.49 -32.07 18.19
C GLU A 234 -7.20 -31.96 17.35
N THR A 235 -7.31 -31.61 16.06
CA THR A 235 -6.14 -31.41 15.19
C THR A 235 -5.49 -30.07 15.50
N TYR A 236 -6.30 -29.06 15.83
CA TYR A 236 -5.84 -27.72 16.19
C TYR A 236 -5.25 -27.66 17.59
N PHE A 237 -5.93 -28.26 18.58
CA PHE A 237 -5.44 -28.45 19.94
C PHE A 237 -5.16 -29.94 20.21
N PRO A 238 -4.01 -30.47 19.77
CA PRO A 238 -3.69 -31.88 19.96
C PRO A 238 -3.44 -32.23 21.43
N ALA A 239 -3.45 -33.52 21.74
CA ALA A 239 -3.13 -34.03 23.07
C ALA A 239 -1.85 -33.41 23.67
N GLY A 240 -1.97 -32.90 24.90
CA GLY A 240 -0.93 -32.17 25.62
C GLY A 240 -0.86 -30.66 25.35
N ASP A 241 -1.66 -30.12 24.43
CA ASP A 241 -1.83 -28.68 24.26
C ASP A 241 -2.45 -28.04 25.52
N MET A 242 -2.22 -26.75 25.74
CA MET A 242 -2.76 -26.04 26.90
C MET A 242 -4.29 -25.87 26.84
N ASN A 243 -4.87 -25.87 25.64
CA ASN A 243 -6.29 -25.66 25.37
C ASN A 243 -7.02 -26.97 24.99
N SER A 244 -6.37 -28.13 25.12
CA SER A 244 -6.95 -29.41 24.69
C SER A 244 -8.04 -29.96 25.60
N LEU A 245 -8.37 -29.33 26.76
CA LEU A 245 -9.37 -29.91 27.66
C LEU A 245 -10.72 -30.11 26.95
N MET A 246 -11.17 -29.13 26.18
CA MET A 246 -12.50 -29.13 25.55
C MET A 246 -12.48 -29.67 24.10
N THR A 247 -11.51 -30.52 23.76
CA THR A 247 -11.50 -31.27 22.50
C THR A 247 -12.25 -32.61 22.69
N PRO A 248 -12.72 -33.27 21.63
CA PRO A 248 -13.63 -34.41 21.76
C PRO A 248 -12.95 -35.73 22.17
N GLN A 249 -11.62 -35.75 22.28
CA GLN A 249 -10.87 -36.96 22.58
C GLN A 249 -9.96 -36.75 23.79
N LEU A 250 -9.82 -37.81 24.60
CA LEU A 250 -8.81 -37.90 25.64
C LEU A 250 -8.02 -39.17 25.39
N SER A 251 -6.70 -39.07 25.30
CA SER A 251 -5.84 -40.23 25.13
C SER A 251 -5.59 -40.94 26.47
N ALA A 252 -5.28 -42.24 26.43
CA ALA A 252 -4.80 -42.93 27.63
C ALA A 252 -3.45 -42.33 28.06
N ALA A 253 -3.21 -42.23 29.37
CA ALA A 253 -2.08 -41.52 30.00
C ALA A 253 -2.07 -40.00 29.83
N GLU A 254 -3.10 -39.42 29.23
CA GLU A 254 -3.26 -37.97 29.15
C GLU A 254 -3.95 -37.43 30.41
N ALA A 255 -3.44 -36.31 30.94
CA ALA A 255 -4.01 -35.61 32.07
C ALA A 255 -4.01 -34.09 31.82
N ILE A 256 -5.19 -33.49 31.90
CA ILE A 256 -5.46 -32.08 31.62
C ILE A 256 -6.25 -31.52 32.81
N HIS A 257 -5.54 -30.92 33.77
CA HIS A 257 -6.15 -30.37 34.99
C HIS A 257 -6.28 -28.83 34.93
N HIS A 258 -6.40 -28.28 33.72
CA HIS A 258 -6.68 -26.86 33.48
C HIS A 258 -7.59 -26.74 32.25
N PRO A 259 -8.67 -25.92 32.26
CA PRO A 259 -9.55 -25.74 31.10
C PRO A 259 -8.95 -25.08 29.86
N GLY A 260 -7.70 -24.65 29.93
CA GLY A 260 -7.08 -23.77 28.95
C GLY A 260 -7.66 -22.36 28.92
N GLU A 261 -6.89 -21.44 28.36
CA GLU A 261 -7.26 -20.02 28.30
C GLU A 261 -8.27 -19.72 27.22
N SER A 262 -8.19 -20.45 26.11
CA SER A 262 -9.23 -20.36 25.11
C SER A 262 -10.58 -20.87 25.66
N GLY A 263 -10.56 -21.93 26.49
CA GLY A 263 -11.75 -22.47 27.13
C GLY A 263 -12.35 -21.51 28.18
N LEU A 264 -11.51 -20.90 29.02
CA LEU A 264 -11.96 -19.88 29.97
C LEU A 264 -12.44 -18.60 29.29
N GLY A 265 -11.75 -18.15 28.24
CA GLY A 265 -12.16 -17.02 27.42
C GLY A 265 -13.51 -17.27 26.73
N LEU A 266 -13.74 -18.47 26.21
CA LEU A 266 -15.05 -18.86 25.68
C LEU A 266 -16.16 -18.75 26.73
N LEU A 267 -15.91 -19.21 27.97
CA LEU A 267 -16.87 -19.04 29.06
C LEU A 267 -17.14 -17.56 29.38
N GLN A 268 -16.13 -16.70 29.31
CA GLN A 268 -16.32 -15.25 29.45
C GLN A 268 -17.19 -14.66 28.35
N ASP A 269 -16.94 -15.05 27.10
CA ASP A 269 -17.69 -14.57 25.94
C ASP A 269 -19.19 -14.91 26.04
N ILE A 270 -19.53 -16.12 26.50
CA ILE A 270 -20.94 -16.51 26.72
C ILE A 270 -21.58 -15.84 27.95
N GLY A 271 -20.79 -15.22 28.82
CA GLY A 271 -21.27 -14.37 29.91
C GLY A 271 -20.86 -14.78 31.32
N TRP A 272 -19.98 -15.76 31.50
CA TRP A 272 -19.39 -16.01 32.83
C TRP A 272 -18.43 -14.89 33.20
N SER A 273 -18.37 -14.56 34.49
CA SER A 273 -17.20 -13.90 35.04
C SER A 273 -16.24 -14.99 35.50
N VAL A 274 -15.02 -14.99 35.00
CA VAL A 274 -14.00 -15.96 35.39
C VAL A 274 -12.85 -15.22 36.08
N ASN A 275 -12.29 -15.81 37.13
CA ASN A 275 -11.06 -15.36 37.77
C ASN A 275 -9.90 -15.84 36.90
N THR A 276 -9.66 -15.13 35.81
CA THR A 276 -8.42 -15.24 35.06
C THR A 276 -7.29 -14.79 35.97
N SER A 277 -6.23 -15.57 36.12
CA SER A 277 -5.02 -15.07 36.74
C SER A 277 -4.47 -13.97 35.83
N SER A 278 -4.33 -12.78 36.40
CA SER A 278 -3.74 -11.62 35.73
C SER A 278 -2.34 -11.47 36.32
N GLY A 279 -1.34 -11.44 35.45
CA GLY A 279 0.07 -11.47 35.84
C GLY A 279 0.95 -11.55 34.61
N CYS A 280 2.26 -11.54 34.81
CA CYS A 280 3.20 -11.67 33.71
C CYS A 280 3.04 -13.03 33.03
N THR A 281 2.68 -13.04 31.74
CA THR A 281 2.49 -14.27 30.97
C THR A 281 3.77 -14.80 30.31
N ASP A 282 4.91 -14.14 30.57
CA ASP A 282 6.20 -14.42 29.93
C ASP A 282 7.11 -15.34 30.80
N PRO A 283 7.38 -16.60 30.38
CA PRO A 283 7.98 -17.65 31.19
C PRO A 283 9.36 -17.41 31.77
N ASP A 284 10.10 -16.49 31.17
CA ASP A 284 11.48 -16.22 31.55
C ASP A 284 11.58 -15.07 32.58
N ALA A 285 10.47 -14.38 32.88
CA ALA A 285 10.44 -13.21 33.75
C ALA A 285 10.60 -13.56 35.25
N CYS A 286 11.34 -12.72 35.98
CA CYS A 286 11.47 -12.68 37.44
C CYS A 286 10.14 -12.67 38.21
N ASN A 287 9.05 -12.26 37.56
CA ASN A 287 7.70 -12.29 38.09
C ASN A 287 6.71 -13.01 37.16
N PHE A 288 7.21 -13.93 36.31
CA PHE A 288 6.40 -14.83 35.51
C PHE A 288 5.35 -15.51 36.38
N ASP A 289 4.09 -15.37 35.97
CA ASP A 289 2.97 -16.04 36.55
C ASP A 289 2.51 -17.15 35.61
N LEU A 290 2.92 -18.37 35.95
CA LEU A 290 2.52 -19.63 35.28
C LEU A 290 1.01 -19.85 35.21
N THR A 291 0.24 -19.09 35.99
CA THR A 291 -1.21 -19.15 35.98
C THR A 291 -1.82 -18.01 35.16
N ALA A 292 -1.07 -16.99 34.75
CA ALA A 292 -1.61 -15.80 34.11
C ALA A 292 -1.95 -15.95 32.63
N ILE A 293 -3.03 -15.28 32.23
CA ILE A 293 -3.75 -15.53 30.97
C ILE A 293 -4.20 -14.22 30.34
N VAL A 294 -4.23 -13.19 31.16
CA VAL A 294 -4.32 -11.78 30.79
C VAL A 294 -3.01 -11.16 31.28
N ASP A 295 -2.15 -10.76 30.34
CA ASP A 295 -0.95 -9.98 30.66
C ASP A 295 -1.39 -8.65 31.27
N ASP A 296 -1.01 -8.44 32.52
CA ASP A 296 -1.26 -7.18 33.23
C ASP A 296 -0.15 -6.15 32.99
N GLY A 297 0.81 -6.45 32.10
CA GLY A 297 1.95 -5.63 31.73
C GLY A 297 3.07 -5.67 32.77
N SER A 298 3.09 -6.67 33.66
CA SER A 298 3.98 -6.66 34.83
C SER A 298 5.34 -7.34 34.63
N CYS A 299 5.67 -7.99 33.50
CA CYS A 299 6.90 -8.80 33.33
C CYS A 299 8.25 -8.05 33.55
N THR A 300 9.20 -8.65 34.31
CA THR A 300 10.52 -8.10 34.71
C THR A 300 11.64 -9.17 34.76
N TYR A 301 12.95 -8.85 34.67
CA TYR A 301 14.09 -9.82 34.50
C TYR A 301 15.44 -9.38 35.16
N PHE A 302 16.31 -10.27 35.74
CA PHE A 302 17.64 -9.93 36.38
C PHE A 302 18.74 -11.06 36.43
N TRP A 303 20.06 -10.71 36.44
CA TRP A 303 21.28 -11.57 36.60
C TRP A 303 22.33 -10.97 37.61
N TYR A 304 23.14 -11.80 38.32
CA TYR A 304 24.15 -11.36 39.32
C TYR A 304 25.49 -12.21 39.36
N LEU A 305 26.66 -11.57 39.66
CA LEU A 305 28.10 -12.05 39.79
C LEU A 305 28.96 -11.56 41.02
N PRO A 306 29.37 -12.36 42.01
CA PRO A 306 29.80 -11.87 43.35
C PRO A 306 30.99 -10.87 43.41
N ASP A 307 31.04 -10.09 44.51
CA ASP A 307 32.03 -9.04 44.82
C ASP A 307 33.46 -9.56 45.11
N VAL A 308 34.45 -8.69 44.92
CA VAL A 308 35.93 -8.86 44.89
C VAL A 308 36.53 -9.55 46.13
N VAL A 309 35.78 -9.63 47.24
CA VAL A 309 36.31 -10.06 48.56
C VAL A 309 36.00 -11.51 48.93
N SER A 310 35.13 -12.21 48.20
CA SER A 310 34.85 -13.63 48.45
C SER A 310 34.44 -14.38 47.20
N SER A 311 35.42 -15.04 46.57
CA SER A 311 35.29 -15.98 45.44
C SER A 311 33.97 -16.79 45.37
N GLY A 312 33.26 -16.73 44.25
CA GLY A 312 32.10 -17.59 43.91
C GLY A 312 31.57 -17.42 42.46
N PRO A 313 30.71 -18.31 41.93
CA PRO A 313 30.22 -18.30 40.54
C PRO A 313 29.00 -17.37 40.28
N ALA A 314 28.69 -17.11 38.99
CA ALA A 314 27.52 -16.36 38.48
C ALA A 314 26.16 -17.02 38.76
N ILE A 315 25.10 -16.22 38.93
CA ILE A 315 23.75 -16.70 39.25
C ILE A 315 22.67 -15.90 38.49
N GLN A 316 21.79 -16.58 37.75
CA GLN A 316 20.52 -16.03 37.22
C GLN A 316 19.47 -16.08 38.34
N ALA A 317 19.00 -14.93 38.84
CA ALA A 317 18.09 -14.90 39.97
C ALA A 317 17.38 -13.54 40.10
N CYS A 318 16.28 -13.52 40.86
CA CYS A 318 15.51 -12.30 41.15
C CYS A 318 16.01 -11.52 42.38
N THR A 319 17.07 -11.97 43.07
CA THR A 319 17.56 -11.30 44.29
C THR A 319 19.08 -11.39 44.44
N ALA A 320 19.73 -10.23 44.60
CA ALA A 320 21.18 -10.13 44.86
C ALA A 320 21.54 -10.59 46.29
N PRO A 321 22.60 -11.39 46.50
CA PRO A 321 23.12 -11.70 47.84
C PRO A 321 23.63 -10.45 48.57
N ALA A 322 23.59 -10.46 49.91
CA ALA A 322 24.13 -9.35 50.70
C ALA A 322 25.66 -9.23 50.49
N ASN A 323 26.12 -8.03 50.07
CA ASN A 323 27.51 -7.62 49.72
C ASN A 323 27.84 -7.69 48.22
N TYR A 324 27.06 -6.99 47.39
CA TYR A 324 27.17 -7.04 45.94
C TYR A 324 27.20 -5.61 45.33
N HIS A 325 28.05 -5.34 44.33
CA HIS A 325 28.09 -4.10 43.55
C HIS A 325 27.67 -4.36 42.09
N LEU A 326 26.74 -3.55 41.57
CA LEU A 326 26.14 -3.71 40.24
C LEU A 326 27.08 -3.23 39.12
N ALA A 327 27.34 -4.10 38.14
CA ALA A 327 27.78 -3.69 36.81
C ALA A 327 26.67 -2.90 36.10
N VAL A 328 27.01 -2.05 35.12
CA VAL A 328 26.03 -1.20 34.43
C VAL A 328 25.16 -1.99 33.47
N SER A 329 25.68 -3.07 32.87
CA SER A 329 24.87 -4.08 32.19
C SER A 329 25.19 -5.52 32.59
N GLN A 330 24.16 -6.32 32.36
CA GLN A 330 24.05 -7.71 32.70
C GLN A 330 24.57 -8.62 31.57
N ALA A 331 24.63 -8.12 30.32
CA ALA A 331 25.18 -8.82 29.16
C ALA A 331 26.72 -8.83 29.14
N CYS A 332 27.37 -7.74 29.57
CA CYS A 332 28.83 -7.69 29.69
C CYS A 332 29.33 -8.73 30.70
N VAL A 333 28.67 -8.79 31.84
CA VAL A 333 28.84 -9.78 32.90
C VAL A 333 28.79 -11.22 32.36
N GLU A 334 27.83 -11.56 31.51
CA GLU A 334 27.73 -12.89 30.87
C GLU A 334 28.90 -13.20 29.92
N SER A 335 29.36 -12.20 29.17
CA SER A 335 30.47 -12.34 28.22
C SER A 335 31.82 -12.59 28.90
N VAL A 336 32.08 -11.92 30.04
CA VAL A 336 33.28 -12.14 30.87
C VAL A 336 33.31 -13.57 31.41
N VAL A 337 32.16 -14.10 31.83
CA VAL A 337 32.03 -15.47 32.37
C VAL A 337 32.22 -16.53 31.27
N ALA A 338 31.81 -16.23 30.04
CA ALA A 338 31.94 -17.10 28.89
C ALA A 338 33.35 -17.11 28.27
N ALA A 339 34.08 -16.00 28.37
CA ALA A 339 35.40 -15.81 27.79
C ALA A 339 36.49 -16.65 28.49
N ASP A 340 36.37 -16.85 29.80
CA ASP A 340 37.28 -17.72 30.55
C ASP A 340 36.54 -18.61 31.55
N SER A 341 36.71 -19.91 31.37
CA SER A 341 36.25 -20.98 32.28
C SER A 341 36.73 -20.86 33.73
N TRP A 342 37.71 -20.00 34.00
CA TRP A 342 38.18 -19.69 35.35
C TRP A 342 37.32 -18.59 36.02
N CYS A 343 36.67 -17.71 35.24
CA CYS A 343 35.74 -16.68 35.75
C CYS A 343 34.41 -17.28 36.24
N SER A 344 34.14 -18.55 35.93
CA SER A 344 32.99 -19.32 36.41
C SER A 344 33.31 -20.22 37.61
N ASN A 345 34.55 -20.20 38.14
CA ASN A 345 35.00 -21.03 39.27
C ASN A 345 35.63 -20.21 40.41
N VAL A 346 35.87 -20.86 41.56
CA VAL A 346 36.30 -20.25 42.84
C VAL A 346 37.66 -19.52 42.84
N ASN A 347 38.38 -19.44 41.71
CA ASN A 347 39.68 -18.77 41.61
C ASN A 347 39.64 -17.72 40.48
N TRP A 348 39.21 -16.51 40.85
CA TRP A 348 39.36 -15.29 40.05
C TRP A 348 40.85 -14.99 39.85
N ASP A 349 41.28 -14.80 38.61
CA ASP A 349 42.63 -14.35 38.27
C ASP A 349 42.61 -12.90 37.74
N ASN A 350 43.80 -12.34 37.48
CA ASN A 350 43.93 -10.96 37.03
C ASN A 350 43.30 -10.70 35.65
N LEU A 351 43.05 -11.74 34.83
CA LEU A 351 42.41 -11.60 33.53
C LEU A 351 40.90 -11.40 33.72
N CYS A 352 40.25 -12.25 34.52
CA CYS A 352 38.84 -12.07 34.89
C CYS A 352 38.58 -10.71 35.57
N GLN A 353 39.54 -10.23 36.36
CA GLN A 353 39.45 -8.93 37.02
C GLN A 353 39.49 -7.77 36.02
N THR A 354 40.41 -7.82 35.04
CA THR A 354 40.57 -6.75 34.05
C THR A 354 39.34 -6.67 33.13
N ASP A 355 38.79 -7.82 32.73
CA ASP A 355 37.61 -7.90 31.87
C ASP A 355 36.32 -7.48 32.61
N TYR A 356 36.25 -7.63 33.95
CA TYR A 356 35.14 -7.12 34.76
C TYR A 356 35.23 -5.61 35.05
N GLU A 357 36.44 -5.08 35.27
CA GLU A 357 36.67 -3.62 35.38
C GLU A 357 36.25 -2.90 34.07
N CYS A 358 36.39 -3.58 32.93
CA CYS A 358 35.86 -3.21 31.61
C CYS A 358 34.33 -2.99 31.59
N CYS A 359 33.56 -3.81 32.31
CA CYS A 359 32.09 -3.71 32.40
C CYS A 359 31.59 -2.58 33.32
N GLN A 360 32.50 -1.77 33.88
CA GLN A 360 32.15 -0.56 34.65
C GLN A 360 32.10 0.68 33.75
N ASP A 361 32.77 0.64 32.59
CA ASP A 361 32.87 1.71 31.61
C ASP A 361 32.26 1.25 30.27
N GLU A 362 30.94 1.03 30.29
CA GLU A 362 30.18 0.66 29.08
C GLU A 362 29.67 1.91 28.34
N GLY A 363 29.86 1.92 27.03
CA GLY A 363 29.41 2.97 26.13
C GLY A 363 29.28 2.41 24.72
N CYS A 364 29.12 3.24 23.70
CA CYS A 364 29.14 2.75 22.34
C CYS A 364 30.60 2.56 21.89
N THR A 365 31.01 1.34 21.59
CA THR A 365 32.37 0.99 21.18
C THR A 365 32.55 0.92 19.67
N ASP A 366 31.45 0.99 18.90
CA ASP A 366 31.52 1.02 17.44
C ASP A 366 31.89 2.44 16.95
N PRO A 367 33.07 2.64 16.33
CA PRO A 367 33.45 3.93 15.77
C PRO A 367 32.53 4.44 14.66
N ALA A 368 31.65 3.60 14.12
CA ALA A 368 30.66 3.96 13.10
C ALA A 368 29.34 4.50 13.68
N ALA A 369 29.12 4.40 14.98
CA ALA A 369 27.90 4.89 15.63
C ALA A 369 28.05 6.32 16.16
N CYS A 370 26.93 7.03 16.25
CA CYS A 370 26.89 8.48 16.49
C CYS A 370 27.38 8.90 17.88
N ASN A 371 27.19 8.04 18.87
CA ASN A 371 27.59 8.25 20.26
C ASN A 371 28.80 7.38 20.64
N TYR A 372 29.67 7.06 19.68
CA TYR A 372 30.92 6.34 19.94
C TYR A 372 31.71 6.99 21.08
N ASP A 373 32.01 6.19 22.09
CA ASP A 373 32.80 6.53 23.26
C ASP A 373 34.17 5.83 23.15
N PRO A 374 35.27 6.59 22.99
CA PRO A 374 36.60 6.02 22.88
C PRO A 374 37.16 5.45 24.19
N ASP A 375 36.57 5.80 25.34
CA ASP A 375 36.93 5.28 26.66
C ASP A 375 36.09 4.05 27.03
N ALA A 376 34.98 3.80 26.32
CA ALA A 376 34.19 2.60 26.47
C ALA A 376 34.97 1.37 26.03
N CYS A 377 35.01 0.37 26.92
CA CYS A 377 35.78 -0.83 26.66
C CYS A 377 34.89 -2.01 26.21
N THR A 378 33.59 -1.93 26.49
CA THR A 378 32.57 -2.90 26.04
C THR A 378 31.31 -2.19 25.54
N GLU A 379 30.70 -2.78 24.51
CA GLU A 379 29.50 -2.26 23.85
C GLU A 379 28.28 -2.35 24.78
N SER A 380 27.71 -1.21 25.16
CA SER A 380 26.50 -1.13 25.99
C SER A 380 25.19 -1.42 25.22
N GLY A 381 25.26 -1.54 23.89
CA GLY A 381 24.07 -1.55 23.03
C GLY A 381 23.42 -0.17 22.93
N SER A 382 24.07 0.86 23.48
CA SER A 382 23.64 2.25 23.36
C SER A 382 24.05 2.87 22.04
N CYS A 383 24.80 2.16 21.17
CA CYS A 383 25.18 2.68 19.86
C CYS A 383 23.97 3.17 19.06
N ILE A 384 23.92 4.48 18.86
CA ILE A 384 22.93 5.15 18.04
C ILE A 384 23.43 5.05 16.61
N TYR A 385 22.78 4.18 15.84
CA TYR A 385 22.98 4.07 14.40
C TYR A 385 21.91 4.90 13.69
N CYS A 386 22.28 6.09 13.26
CA CYS A 386 21.38 6.88 12.43
C CYS A 386 21.47 6.40 10.98
N PHE A 387 20.31 6.18 10.36
CA PHE A 387 20.22 5.82 8.94
C PHE A 387 20.76 6.96 8.05
N GLU A 388 20.62 8.21 8.51
CA GLU A 388 20.98 9.39 7.72
C GLU A 388 21.94 10.32 8.47
N ASN A 389 21.50 10.98 9.56
CA ASN A 389 22.32 12.00 10.23
C ASN A 389 22.46 11.81 11.74
N CYS A 390 23.71 11.85 12.20
CA CYS A 390 24.08 11.97 13.61
C CYS A 390 24.10 13.44 14.01
N VAL A 391 23.30 13.82 15.00
CA VAL A 391 23.28 15.19 15.53
C VAL A 391 23.75 15.19 16.97
N ASN A 392 24.79 15.99 17.25
CA ASN A 392 25.27 16.24 18.61
C ASN A 392 24.97 17.70 18.97
N LEU A 393 24.15 17.89 20.00
CA LEU A 393 23.81 19.20 20.54
C LEU A 393 24.37 19.29 21.96
N THR A 394 25.37 20.15 22.15
CA THR A 394 25.94 20.45 23.45
C THR A 394 25.32 21.71 24.01
N LEU A 395 24.79 21.62 25.23
CA LEU A 395 24.17 22.72 25.96
C LEU A 395 25.10 23.12 27.10
N PHE A 396 25.37 24.41 27.23
CA PHE A 396 26.24 24.96 28.27
C PHE A 396 25.47 25.90 29.18
N ASP A 397 25.76 25.80 30.48
CA ASP A 397 25.31 26.73 31.51
C ASP A 397 26.48 27.19 32.37
N SER A 398 26.69 28.51 32.43
CA SER A 398 27.87 29.08 33.09
C SER A 398 27.89 28.91 34.62
N PHE A 399 26.74 28.64 35.26
CA PHE A 399 26.63 28.54 36.73
C PHE A 399 26.27 27.15 37.25
N GLY A 400 25.88 26.24 36.36
CA GLY A 400 25.64 24.83 36.64
C GLY A 400 24.30 24.54 37.32
N ASP A 401 23.41 25.52 37.42
CA ASP A 401 22.06 25.38 37.97
C ASP A 401 21.00 25.13 36.89
N GLY A 402 21.41 25.08 35.62
CA GLY A 402 20.57 24.76 34.48
C GLY A 402 19.99 26.00 33.81
N TRP A 403 19.27 25.81 32.71
CA TRP A 403 18.83 26.88 31.82
C TRP A 403 17.66 27.74 32.32
N ASN A 404 17.20 27.51 33.57
CA ASN A 404 16.30 28.42 34.29
C ASN A 404 15.07 28.87 33.46
N GLY A 405 14.48 27.93 32.72
CA GLY A 405 13.30 28.13 31.88
C GLY A 405 13.58 28.44 30.40
N ALA A 406 14.84 28.47 29.95
CA ALA A 406 15.16 28.38 28.52
C ALA A 406 15.06 26.94 28.02
N SER A 407 14.74 26.77 26.76
CA SER A 407 14.57 25.48 26.08
C SER A 407 14.98 25.62 24.62
N TRP A 408 15.37 24.51 24.01
CA TRP A 408 15.65 24.42 22.58
C TRP A 408 14.60 23.55 21.88
N GLU A 409 14.42 23.77 20.58
CA GLU A 409 13.47 23.03 19.76
C GLU A 409 13.92 22.98 18.28
N PHE A 410 13.75 21.83 17.63
CA PHE A 410 13.77 21.65 16.17
C PHE A 410 12.35 21.56 15.66
N LEU A 411 11.99 22.44 14.73
CA LEU A 411 10.71 22.45 14.03
C LEU A 411 10.95 22.06 12.57
N ASP A 412 10.09 21.22 11.99
CA ASP A 412 10.08 21.02 10.54
C ASP A 412 9.44 22.22 9.80
N GLU A 413 9.40 22.15 8.47
CA GLU A 413 8.88 23.22 7.61
C GLU A 413 7.38 23.52 7.82
N MET A 414 6.62 22.57 8.37
CA MET A 414 5.22 22.76 8.73
C MET A 414 5.04 23.33 10.15
N GLY A 415 6.14 23.57 10.87
CA GLY A 415 6.15 24.05 12.25
C GLY A 415 5.87 22.95 13.27
N VAL A 416 6.06 21.68 12.92
CA VAL A 416 5.91 20.54 13.85
C VAL A 416 7.22 20.31 14.59
N SER A 417 7.14 20.23 15.91
CA SER A 417 8.28 19.95 16.80
C SER A 417 8.75 18.51 16.64
N TRP A 418 10.00 18.34 16.22
CA TRP A 418 10.66 17.05 16.05
C TRP A 418 11.45 16.64 17.29
N ALA A 419 12.17 17.58 17.88
CA ALA A 419 12.92 17.38 19.11
C ALA A 419 12.94 18.68 19.91
N ASN A 420 12.82 18.59 21.22
CA ASN A 420 12.94 19.73 22.11
C ASN A 420 13.53 19.28 23.45
N GLY A 421 14.13 20.22 24.16
CA GLY A 421 14.78 19.92 25.43
C GLY A 421 15.23 21.16 26.19
N THR A 422 15.90 20.91 27.31
CA THR A 422 16.49 21.94 28.18
C THR A 422 17.56 21.32 29.05
N LEU A 423 18.54 22.12 29.48
CA LEU A 423 19.49 21.72 30.52
C LEU A 423 18.84 21.93 31.90
N SER A 424 18.39 20.84 32.51
CA SER A 424 17.65 20.88 33.78
C SER A 424 18.53 21.16 35.02
N SER A 425 19.81 20.77 34.97
CA SER A 425 20.84 21.05 35.98
C SER A 425 22.22 20.69 35.42
N GLY A 426 23.29 21.20 36.03
CA GLY A 426 24.66 20.95 35.57
C GLY A 426 25.16 22.06 34.62
N SER A 427 26.47 22.12 34.40
CA SER A 427 27.11 23.16 33.59
C SER A 427 27.21 22.80 32.11
N GLU A 428 27.04 21.53 31.78
CA GLU A 428 27.19 21.01 30.43
C GLU A 428 26.44 19.69 30.29
N ILE A 429 25.75 19.51 29.17
CA ILE A 429 25.28 18.20 28.72
C ILE A 429 25.43 18.13 27.20
N THR A 430 25.78 16.97 26.67
CA THR A 430 25.69 16.68 25.24
C THR A 430 24.53 15.72 25.02
N GLU A 431 23.63 16.08 24.11
CA GLU A 431 22.55 15.23 23.65
C GLU A 431 22.86 14.76 22.23
N THR A 432 22.84 13.44 22.03
CA THR A 432 23.02 12.81 20.71
C THR A 432 21.70 12.17 20.29
N PHE A 433 21.21 12.51 19.10
CA PHE A 433 19.99 11.93 18.55
C PHE A 433 20.06 11.82 17.02
N CYS A 434 19.16 11.00 16.48
CA CYS A 434 19.01 10.87 15.03
C CYS A 434 18.03 11.90 14.49
N LEU A 435 18.42 12.49 13.37
CA LEU A 435 17.55 13.33 12.59
C LEU A 435 17.53 12.81 11.15
N ASN A 436 16.34 12.75 10.56
CA ASN A 436 16.23 12.47 9.14
C ASN A 436 16.86 13.62 8.35
N SER A 437 17.23 13.33 7.11
CA SER A 437 17.70 14.36 6.19
C SER A 437 16.54 15.28 5.87
N GLY A 438 16.80 16.57 5.95
CA GLY A 438 15.76 17.57 5.76
C GLY A 438 16.12 18.92 6.36
N CYS A 439 15.17 19.84 6.21
CA CYS A 439 15.27 21.22 6.67
C CYS A 439 14.55 21.38 8.00
N TYR A 440 15.23 22.00 8.96
CA TYR A 440 14.70 22.25 10.29
C TYR A 440 14.97 23.70 10.72
N ASN A 441 14.04 24.27 11.49
CA ASN A 441 14.28 25.49 12.24
C ASN A 441 14.70 25.12 13.66
N PHE A 442 15.93 25.44 14.02
CA PHE A 442 16.44 25.31 15.36
C PHE A 442 16.26 26.62 16.12
N ALA A 443 15.57 26.58 17.25
CA ALA A 443 15.28 27.74 18.08
C ALA A 443 15.63 27.48 19.55
N VAL A 444 16.23 28.48 20.20
CA VAL A 444 16.52 28.48 21.65
C VAL A 444 15.85 29.68 22.30
N THR A 445 15.03 29.44 23.31
CA THR A 445 14.33 30.50 24.04
C THR A 445 15.26 31.19 25.04
N SER A 446 14.90 32.41 25.46
CA SER A 446 15.80 33.25 26.26
C SER A 446 15.87 32.86 27.75
N GLY A 447 14.85 32.20 28.29
CA GLY A 447 14.75 31.86 29.71
C GLY A 447 14.86 33.07 30.64
N SER A 448 15.19 32.80 31.91
CA SER A 448 15.35 33.83 32.95
C SER A 448 16.73 34.50 32.95
N TRP A 449 17.77 33.79 32.48
CA TRP A 449 19.17 34.26 32.47
C TRP A 449 19.84 33.99 31.11
N PRO A 450 19.50 34.77 30.06
CA PRO A 450 19.97 34.52 28.69
C PRO A 450 21.50 34.53 28.53
N SER A 451 22.23 35.23 29.41
CA SER A 451 23.69 35.34 29.35
C SER A 451 24.44 34.09 29.79
N GLU A 452 23.73 33.14 30.42
CA GLU A 452 24.32 31.90 30.95
C GLU A 452 24.16 30.75 29.94
N VAL A 453 23.22 30.90 29.01
CA VAL A 453 22.81 29.92 27.99
C VAL A 453 23.67 30.06 26.74
N SER A 454 24.39 29.00 26.40
CA SER A 454 25.03 28.86 25.09
C SER A 454 24.98 27.42 24.61
N TRP A 455 25.11 27.20 23.31
CA TRP A 455 24.97 25.89 22.71
C TRP A 455 25.89 25.71 21.50
N GLU A 456 26.22 24.46 21.22
CA GLU A 456 26.99 24.01 20.05
C GLU A 456 26.25 22.85 19.38
N LEU A 457 26.02 22.97 18.08
CA LEU A 457 25.31 21.99 17.25
C LEU A 457 26.25 21.50 16.16
N VAL A 458 26.55 20.19 16.18
CA VAL A 458 27.46 19.53 15.26
C VAL A 458 26.67 18.70 14.26
N GLY A 459 27.00 18.83 12.97
CA GLY A 459 26.37 18.09 11.87
C GLY A 459 25.38 18.92 11.06
N ALA A 460 25.00 20.10 11.54
CA ALA A 460 24.14 21.05 10.84
C ALA A 460 24.88 21.76 9.70
N ASN A 461 24.26 21.87 8.52
CA ASN A 461 24.82 22.50 7.32
C ASN A 461 26.22 21.99 6.93
N GLY A 462 26.56 20.74 7.30
CA GLY A 462 27.87 20.13 7.06
C GLY A 462 29.00 20.63 7.98
N GLY A 463 28.68 21.23 9.14
CA GLY A 463 29.68 21.75 10.07
C GLY A 463 29.19 21.92 11.51
N VAL A 464 29.93 22.74 12.29
CA VAL A 464 29.59 23.11 13.66
C VAL A 464 28.99 24.51 13.68
N ILE A 465 27.86 24.67 14.37
CA ILE A 465 27.15 25.93 14.56
C ILE A 465 27.04 26.20 16.06
N THR A 466 27.28 27.43 16.49
CA THR A 466 27.17 27.82 17.91
C THR A 466 26.25 29.02 18.05
N GLY A 467 25.55 29.12 19.18
CA GLY A 467 24.72 30.28 19.47
C GLY A 467 24.40 30.45 20.95
N GLY A 468 23.50 31.40 21.21
CA GLY A 468 23.06 31.79 22.54
C GLY A 468 21.55 31.70 22.72
N ALA A 469 21.08 32.17 23.87
CA ALA A 469 19.64 32.25 24.16
C ALA A 469 18.91 33.29 23.29
N GLY A 470 17.68 32.95 22.88
CA GLY A 470 16.80 33.84 22.13
C GLY A 470 17.05 33.87 20.61
N GLU A 471 17.76 32.86 20.08
CA GLU A 471 18.11 32.76 18.67
C GLU A 471 17.26 31.70 17.96
N SER A 472 17.01 31.90 16.67
CA SER A 472 16.35 30.94 15.78
C SER A 472 17.01 30.99 14.42
N MET A 473 17.26 29.83 13.85
CA MET A 473 17.94 29.70 12.57
C MET A 473 17.55 28.44 11.81
N SER A 474 17.63 28.52 10.48
CA SER A 474 17.47 27.36 9.60
C SER A 474 18.75 26.53 9.55
N VAL A 475 18.60 25.22 9.74
CA VAL A 475 19.66 24.23 9.69
C VAL A 475 19.20 23.05 8.84
N SER A 476 20.08 22.52 8.00
CA SER A 476 19.85 21.28 7.28
C SER A 476 20.74 20.18 7.82
N PHE A 477 20.21 18.97 7.83
CA PHE A 477 20.96 17.75 8.13
C PHE A 477 20.77 16.83 6.94
N GLY A 478 21.86 16.18 6.51
CA GLY A 478 21.86 15.35 5.32
C GLY A 478 21.74 16.16 4.03
N ALA A 479 22.33 15.63 2.96
CA ALA A 479 22.20 16.22 1.64
C ALA A 479 20.88 15.78 1.02
N VAL A 480 19.75 16.39 1.39
CA VAL A 480 18.63 16.48 0.43
C VAL A 480 19.01 17.59 -0.53
N VAL A 481 19.88 17.21 -1.47
CA VAL A 481 20.26 18.05 -2.58
C VAL A 481 19.48 17.59 -3.79
N GLY A 482 18.89 18.56 -4.45
CA GLY A 482 17.91 18.38 -5.50
C GLY A 482 17.51 19.77 -5.93
N CYS A 483 16.67 19.87 -6.94
CA CYS A 483 16.33 21.20 -7.42
C CYS A 483 15.50 21.97 -6.38
N THR A 484 16.05 23.05 -5.83
CA THR A 484 15.35 23.93 -4.88
C THR A 484 14.58 25.05 -5.57
N ASP A 485 14.65 25.17 -6.90
CA ASP A 485 13.93 26.20 -7.65
C ASP A 485 12.48 25.77 -7.93
N PRO A 486 11.46 26.43 -7.35
CA PRO A 486 10.05 26.06 -7.46
C PRO A 486 9.50 26.00 -8.89
N ILE A 487 10.22 26.57 -9.86
CA ILE A 487 9.79 26.56 -11.26
C ILE A 487 10.43 25.41 -12.05
N ALA A 488 11.43 24.70 -11.54
CA ALA A 488 12.03 23.58 -12.28
C ALA A 488 11.09 22.37 -12.36
N CYS A 489 11.18 21.61 -13.44
CA CYS A 489 10.36 20.43 -13.67
C CYS A 489 10.66 19.27 -12.73
N ASN A 490 11.86 19.25 -12.16
CA ASN A 490 12.27 18.34 -11.10
C ASN A 490 12.40 19.06 -9.75
N TYR A 491 11.69 20.18 -9.54
CA TYR A 491 11.63 20.84 -8.25
C TYR A 491 11.30 19.83 -7.16
N ASP A 492 12.18 19.76 -6.17
CA ASP A 492 12.02 18.92 -5.01
C ASP A 492 11.76 19.82 -3.81
N ALA A 493 10.49 19.86 -3.39
CA ALA A 493 10.07 20.62 -2.22
C ALA A 493 10.73 20.13 -0.92
N THR A 494 11.44 18.99 -0.93
CA THR A 494 12.20 18.47 0.21
C THR A 494 13.68 18.82 0.16
N ALA A 495 14.17 19.42 -0.94
CA ALA A 495 15.57 19.79 -1.12
C ALA A 495 15.95 21.10 -0.40
N CYS A 496 17.06 21.05 0.33
CA CYS A 496 17.56 22.13 1.19
C CYS A 496 18.80 22.83 0.62
N GLY A 497 19.40 22.28 -0.44
CA GLY A 497 20.51 22.86 -1.17
C GLY A 497 20.47 22.43 -2.64
N ASP A 498 20.64 23.38 -3.55
CA ASP A 498 20.64 23.11 -4.98
C ASP A 498 21.93 22.33 -5.37
N ASP A 499 21.79 21.11 -5.90
CA ASP A 499 22.89 20.34 -6.48
C ASP A 499 23.19 20.72 -7.94
N GLY A 500 22.47 21.70 -8.49
CA GLY A 500 22.52 22.06 -9.91
C GLY A 500 21.80 21.05 -10.79
N SER A 501 20.98 20.16 -10.21
CA SER A 501 20.15 19.23 -10.98
C SER A 501 18.88 19.86 -11.53
N CYS A 502 18.57 21.13 -11.21
CA CYS A 502 17.41 21.84 -11.72
C CYS A 502 17.26 21.71 -13.24
N ASP A 503 16.26 20.93 -13.62
CA ASP A 503 15.88 20.66 -15.00
C ASP A 503 14.61 21.45 -15.28
N TYR A 504 14.73 22.43 -16.16
CA TYR A 504 13.64 23.30 -16.56
C TYR A 504 12.98 22.81 -17.87
N TYR A 505 13.36 21.62 -18.39
CA TYR A 505 12.93 21.13 -19.72
C TYR A 505 12.83 19.58 -19.88
N TYR A 506 11.62 19.04 -20.07
CA TYR A 506 11.38 17.64 -20.49
C TYR A 506 10.51 17.57 -21.77
N SER A 507 11.06 17.03 -22.86
CA SER A 507 10.56 17.06 -24.27
C SER A 507 9.54 15.94 -24.62
N PRO A 508 8.58 16.07 -25.60
CA PRO A 508 8.72 16.72 -26.94
C PRO A 508 7.61 17.69 -27.41
N PRO A 509 7.79 18.44 -28.54
CA PRO A 509 8.92 18.50 -29.49
C PRO A 509 9.79 19.79 -29.43
N THR A 510 10.97 19.70 -30.03
CA THR A 510 12.13 20.59 -29.98
C THR A 510 12.03 21.89 -30.81
N THR A 511 10.95 22.67 -30.70
CA THR A 511 10.81 23.91 -31.52
C THR A 511 10.31 25.14 -30.77
N LEU A 512 10.32 25.16 -29.43
CA LEU A 512 9.73 26.25 -28.62
C LEU A 512 10.77 27.15 -27.91
N LEU A 513 12.05 26.76 -27.96
CA LEU A 513 13.16 27.51 -27.37
C LEU A 513 13.69 28.53 -28.38
N ASP A 514 14.04 29.73 -27.89
CA ASP A 514 14.49 30.87 -28.70
C ASP A 514 13.48 31.35 -29.76
N THR A 515 12.20 31.03 -29.57
CA THR A 515 11.10 31.53 -30.42
C THR A 515 10.39 32.70 -29.76
N GLU A 516 9.91 33.62 -30.57
CA GLU A 516 9.07 34.72 -30.12
C GLU A 516 7.62 34.25 -29.95
N TRP A 517 6.93 34.75 -28.93
CA TRP A 517 5.57 34.39 -28.56
C TRP A 517 4.74 35.66 -28.35
N PHE A 518 3.55 35.72 -28.96
CA PHE A 518 2.56 36.72 -28.60
C PHE A 518 1.90 36.32 -27.29
N VAL A 519 1.92 37.21 -26.29
CA VAL A 519 1.31 36.96 -24.99
C VAL A 519 0.14 37.90 -24.75
N GLU A 520 -1.01 37.33 -24.42
CA GLU A 520 -2.22 38.06 -24.04
C GLU A 520 -2.55 37.78 -22.57
N TYR A 521 -2.78 38.85 -21.79
CA TYR A 521 -3.36 38.75 -20.46
C TYR A 521 -4.67 39.56 -20.43
N ASP A 522 -5.80 38.89 -20.22
CA ASP A 522 -7.12 39.53 -20.18
C ASP A 522 -7.86 39.16 -18.87
N TRP A 523 -8.55 40.15 -18.30
CA TRP A 523 -9.43 39.98 -17.14
C TRP A 523 -10.73 39.23 -17.47
N GLY A 524 -10.95 38.81 -18.73
CA GLY A 524 -12.19 38.18 -19.19
C GLY A 524 -12.07 36.95 -20.09
N CYS A 525 -10.86 36.45 -20.38
CA CYS A 525 -10.64 35.27 -21.25
C CYS A 525 -11.31 35.37 -22.63
N THR A 526 -11.20 36.52 -23.28
CA THR A 526 -11.95 36.80 -24.53
C THR A 526 -11.25 36.33 -25.82
N GLY A 527 -9.98 35.89 -25.75
CA GLY A 527 -9.24 35.28 -26.85
C GLY A 527 -8.87 36.25 -27.98
N THR A 528 -8.52 37.49 -27.65
CA THR A 528 -8.21 38.55 -28.62
C THR A 528 -6.71 38.91 -28.60
N PRO A 529 -5.90 38.53 -29.62
CA PRO A 529 -4.44 38.57 -29.55
C PRO A 529 -3.86 39.82 -28.89
N GLY A 530 -3.05 39.60 -27.84
CA GLY A 530 -2.32 40.65 -27.12
C GLY A 530 -1.22 41.31 -27.98
N ASN A 531 -0.76 42.49 -27.56
CA ASN A 531 0.20 43.31 -28.31
C ASN A 531 1.67 43.12 -27.88
N GLU A 532 1.96 42.21 -26.94
CA GLU A 532 3.31 42.02 -26.39
C GLU A 532 3.96 40.74 -26.93
N VAL A 533 5.20 40.88 -27.39
CA VAL A 533 6.04 39.77 -27.87
C VAL A 533 7.06 39.45 -26.81
N TRP A 534 7.07 38.21 -26.34
CA TRP A 534 8.03 37.70 -25.37
C TRP A 534 8.90 36.64 -26.04
N THR A 535 10.20 36.65 -25.75
CA THR A 535 11.12 35.61 -26.23
C THR A 535 11.39 34.67 -25.06
N LEU A 536 11.12 33.38 -25.24
CA LEU A 536 11.49 32.34 -24.29
C LEU A 536 12.92 31.88 -24.62
N ASN A 537 13.91 32.43 -23.92
CA ASN A 537 15.31 32.15 -24.21
C ASN A 537 15.71 30.75 -23.73
N SER A 538 16.66 30.15 -24.42
CA SER A 538 17.28 28.86 -24.09
C SER A 538 18.01 28.82 -22.75
N ASP A 539 18.23 29.97 -22.10
CA ASP A 539 18.76 30.08 -20.74
C ASP A 539 17.68 30.12 -19.66
N PHE A 540 16.43 29.78 -20.00
CA PHE A 540 15.26 29.78 -19.11
C PHE A 540 14.87 31.14 -18.56
N THR A 541 15.36 32.21 -19.20
CA THR A 541 14.84 33.57 -19.01
C THR A 541 13.87 33.93 -20.13
N TYR A 542 12.97 34.88 -19.87
CA TYR A 542 12.20 35.51 -20.93
C TYR A 542 12.39 37.02 -20.91
N THR A 543 12.47 37.61 -22.11
CA THR A 543 12.62 39.06 -22.27
C THR A 543 11.27 39.69 -22.57
N THR A 544 10.82 40.57 -21.67
CA THR A 544 9.74 41.53 -21.92
C THR A 544 10.30 42.96 -21.97
N PRO A 545 9.56 43.93 -22.51
CA PRO A 545 9.87 45.34 -22.37
C PRO A 545 9.72 45.84 -20.91
N GLY A 546 10.63 45.44 -20.00
CA GLY A 546 10.79 46.06 -18.69
C GLY A 546 10.64 45.16 -17.45
N ASN A 547 10.40 43.85 -17.60
CA ASN A 547 10.37 42.93 -16.46
C ASN A 547 10.86 41.54 -16.89
N PRO A 548 12.18 41.24 -16.79
CA PRO A 548 12.69 39.91 -17.06
C PRO A 548 12.19 38.94 -15.97
N GLY A 549 12.07 37.66 -16.32
CA GLY A 549 11.69 36.61 -15.38
C GLY A 549 12.19 35.26 -15.85
N ASN A 550 11.91 34.24 -15.05
CA ASN A 550 12.32 32.88 -15.34
C ASN A 550 11.13 32.05 -15.84
N TRP A 551 11.40 31.02 -16.63
CA TRP A 551 10.36 30.14 -17.13
C TRP A 551 10.79 28.68 -17.16
N SER A 552 9.83 27.77 -17.22
CA SER A 552 10.04 26.34 -17.41
C SER A 552 8.97 25.72 -18.30
N LEU A 553 9.31 24.57 -18.91
CA LEU A 553 8.38 23.76 -19.69
C LEU A 553 8.49 22.30 -19.30
N CYS A 554 7.45 21.81 -18.65
CA CYS A 554 7.40 20.47 -18.10
C CYS A 554 6.38 19.64 -18.87
N GLY A 555 6.84 18.92 -19.89
CA GLY A 555 5.96 18.25 -20.85
C GLY A 555 5.23 19.28 -21.72
N LEU A 556 3.91 19.39 -21.55
CA LEU A 556 3.06 20.34 -22.28
C LEU A 556 2.63 21.54 -21.42
N SER A 557 3.15 21.67 -20.20
CA SER A 557 2.79 22.74 -19.28
C SER A 557 3.92 23.76 -19.13
N VAL A 558 3.61 25.05 -19.35
CA VAL A 558 4.54 26.18 -19.19
C VAL A 558 4.28 26.91 -17.88
N THR A 559 5.35 27.30 -17.20
CA THR A 559 5.32 28.17 -16.02
C THR A 559 6.21 29.39 -16.24
N LEU A 560 5.68 30.59 -16.00
CA LEU A 560 6.42 31.87 -16.06
C LEU A 560 6.39 32.52 -14.68
N LEU A 561 7.55 32.84 -14.12
CA LEU A 561 7.70 33.52 -12.84
C LEU A 561 8.29 34.92 -13.05
N PHE A 562 7.56 35.92 -12.59
CA PHE A 562 7.99 37.32 -12.59
C PHE A 562 8.81 37.64 -11.34
N GLU A 563 9.74 38.60 -11.43
CA GLU A 563 10.46 39.15 -10.27
C GLU A 563 9.53 39.66 -9.15
N SER A 564 8.29 40.05 -9.50
CA SER A 564 7.27 40.47 -8.54
C SER A 564 6.62 39.31 -7.76
N GLY A 565 6.99 38.05 -8.06
CA GLY A 565 6.39 36.84 -7.48
C GLY A 565 5.09 36.39 -8.15
N THR A 566 4.71 37.01 -9.27
CA THR A 566 3.52 36.60 -10.04
C THR A 566 3.85 35.37 -10.88
N ILE A 567 2.96 34.37 -10.87
CA ILE A 567 3.14 33.10 -11.58
C ILE A 567 2.05 32.95 -12.65
N TYR A 568 2.44 32.57 -13.85
CA TYR A 568 1.54 32.22 -14.96
C TYR A 568 1.74 30.73 -15.27
N ASN A 569 0.69 29.93 -15.17
CA ASN A 569 0.74 28.49 -15.44
C ASN A 569 -0.24 28.15 -16.57
N GLY A 570 0.23 27.56 -17.66
CA GLY A 570 -0.61 27.22 -18.80
C GLY A 570 -0.24 25.89 -19.45
N ASP A 571 -1.21 25.30 -20.14
CA ASP A 571 -1.05 24.04 -20.86
C ASP A 571 -1.11 24.26 -22.37
N TYR A 572 -0.34 23.48 -23.13
CA TYR A 572 -0.28 23.54 -24.58
C TYR A 572 -1.52 22.90 -25.19
N ASN A 573 -2.32 23.71 -25.87
CA ASN A 573 -3.47 23.26 -26.63
C ASN A 573 -2.98 22.69 -27.98
N ILE A 574 -2.86 21.36 -28.06
CA ILE A 574 -2.35 20.66 -29.25
C ILE A 574 -3.15 20.96 -30.52
N VAL A 575 -4.47 21.17 -30.39
CA VAL A 575 -5.36 21.46 -31.53
C VAL A 575 -5.23 22.91 -31.98
N GLY A 576 -5.02 23.83 -31.04
CA GLY A 576 -4.92 25.26 -31.28
C GLY A 576 -3.51 25.77 -31.57
N GLY A 577 -2.47 25.06 -31.15
CA GLY A 577 -1.08 25.47 -31.30
C GLY A 577 -0.64 26.62 -30.40
N TYR A 578 -1.26 26.80 -29.23
CA TYR A 578 -0.96 27.87 -28.27
C TYR A 578 -1.01 27.35 -26.83
N PHE A 579 -0.36 28.05 -25.90
CA PHE A 579 -0.55 27.82 -24.46
C PHE A 579 -1.74 28.61 -23.95
N GLU A 580 -2.52 28.01 -23.05
CA GLU A 580 -3.58 28.71 -22.32
C GLU A 580 -3.55 28.36 -20.83
N GLY A 581 -3.78 29.33 -19.96
CA GLY A 581 -3.50 29.13 -18.55
C GLY A 581 -4.10 30.15 -17.60
N THR A 582 -3.71 30.07 -16.33
CA THR A 582 -4.16 30.94 -15.24
C THR A 582 -3.01 31.72 -14.61
N ILE A 583 -3.35 32.85 -13.98
CA ILE A 583 -2.41 33.69 -13.24
C ILE A 583 -2.62 33.48 -11.74
N ASN A 584 -1.57 33.09 -11.01
CA ASN A 584 -1.55 32.77 -9.57
C ASN A 584 -2.65 31.76 -9.13
N GLY A 585 -3.09 30.88 -10.02
CA GLY A 585 -4.21 29.95 -9.76
C GLY A 585 -5.58 30.63 -9.56
N GLY A 586 -5.69 31.92 -9.92
CA GLY A 586 -6.91 32.71 -9.83
C GLY A 586 -7.77 32.66 -11.10
N PRO A 587 -8.88 33.43 -11.16
CA PRO A 587 -9.81 33.44 -12.30
C PRO A 587 -9.28 34.21 -13.53
N HIS A 588 -8.06 34.75 -13.47
CA HIS A 588 -7.44 35.48 -14.56
C HIS A 588 -6.69 34.50 -15.45
N CYS A 589 -6.77 34.68 -16.76
CA CYS A 589 -6.20 33.77 -17.75
C CYS A 589 -5.21 34.48 -18.68
N PHE A 590 -4.33 33.70 -19.29
CA PHE A 590 -3.43 34.17 -20.34
C PHE A 590 -3.38 33.17 -21.49
N THR A 591 -2.99 33.65 -22.68
CA THR A 591 -2.69 32.81 -23.84
C THR A 591 -1.33 33.19 -24.43
N MET A 592 -0.61 32.20 -24.96
CA MET A 592 0.65 32.40 -25.69
C MET A 592 0.65 31.67 -27.02
N SER A 593 0.75 32.41 -28.12
CA SER A 593 0.79 31.84 -29.48
C SER A 593 2.16 32.10 -30.13
N PRO A 594 2.71 31.15 -30.91
CA PRO A 594 4.02 31.31 -31.51
C PRO A 594 4.01 32.43 -32.56
N VAL A 595 5.09 33.19 -32.64
CA VAL A 595 5.37 34.06 -33.78
C VAL A 595 5.82 33.17 -34.94
N VAL A 596 5.08 33.20 -36.03
CA VAL A 596 5.37 32.46 -37.25
C VAL A 596 5.65 33.48 -38.35
N ASP A 597 6.93 33.60 -38.67
CA ASP A 597 7.42 34.39 -39.79
C ASP A 597 7.09 33.70 -41.11
N GLY A 598 6.62 34.47 -42.08
CA GLY A 598 6.39 34.01 -43.43
C GLY A 598 5.48 34.95 -44.18
N CYS A 599 5.25 34.68 -45.45
CA CYS A 599 4.38 35.54 -46.21
C CYS A 599 2.93 35.48 -45.70
N THR A 600 2.41 36.60 -45.20
CA THR A 600 1.02 36.73 -44.72
C THR A 600 0.04 37.16 -45.82
N ASP A 601 0.54 37.53 -47.00
CA ASP A 601 -0.27 37.87 -48.17
C ASP A 601 -0.83 36.59 -48.81
N SER A 602 -2.14 36.36 -48.67
CA SER A 602 -2.84 35.20 -49.24
C SER A 602 -2.81 35.11 -50.76
N THR A 603 -2.28 36.12 -51.44
CA THR A 603 -2.13 36.15 -52.90
C THR A 603 -0.70 35.85 -53.37
N ALA A 604 0.26 35.72 -52.45
CA ALA A 604 1.64 35.36 -52.77
C ALA A 604 1.82 33.84 -52.92
N CYS A 605 2.79 33.43 -53.74
CA CYS A 605 3.00 32.02 -54.07
C CYS A 605 3.61 31.19 -52.95
N ASN A 606 4.29 31.83 -51.99
CA ASN A 606 4.76 31.22 -50.75
C ASN A 606 3.95 31.71 -49.54
N TYR A 607 2.68 32.07 -49.76
CA TYR A 607 1.75 32.36 -48.67
C TYR A 607 1.78 31.24 -47.63
N ASN A 608 1.96 31.61 -46.38
CA ASN A 608 1.90 30.68 -45.26
C ASN A 608 0.65 31.02 -44.44
N ALA A 609 -0.34 30.13 -44.47
CA ALA A 609 -1.58 30.29 -43.71
C ALA A 609 -1.39 30.28 -42.18
N TYR A 610 -0.23 29.82 -41.72
CA TYR A 610 0.17 29.81 -40.32
C TYR A 610 1.03 31.02 -39.93
N ALA A 611 1.51 31.82 -40.91
CA ALA A 611 2.28 33.02 -40.62
C ALA A 611 1.40 34.10 -40.01
N ASN A 612 1.83 34.65 -38.88
CA ASN A 612 1.18 35.78 -38.20
C ASN A 612 2.06 37.04 -38.17
N VAL A 613 3.30 36.94 -38.65
CA VAL A 613 4.22 38.07 -38.88
C VAL A 613 4.77 37.96 -40.31
N ASP A 614 4.65 39.05 -41.08
CA ASP A 614 5.20 39.14 -42.43
C ASP A 614 6.70 39.37 -42.37
N ASP A 615 7.48 38.38 -42.81
CA ASP A 615 8.95 38.42 -42.85
C ASP A 615 9.49 39.07 -44.13
N GLY A 616 8.60 39.54 -45.02
CA GLY A 616 8.95 40.13 -46.30
C GLY A 616 9.37 39.10 -47.36
N SER A 617 9.18 37.80 -47.11
CA SER A 617 9.49 36.72 -48.05
C SER A 617 8.45 36.56 -49.16
N CYS A 618 7.35 37.31 -49.16
CA CYS A 618 6.27 37.19 -50.14
C CYS A 618 6.75 37.21 -51.60
N ASN A 619 6.65 36.05 -52.23
CA ASN A 619 6.99 35.79 -53.62
C ASN A 619 5.74 35.93 -54.49
N ASN A 620 5.59 37.11 -55.09
CA ASN A 620 4.44 37.45 -55.92
C ASN A 620 4.65 37.12 -57.42
N LEU A 621 5.45 36.11 -57.75
CA LEU A 621 5.70 35.71 -59.13
C LEU A 621 4.45 35.04 -59.74
N ALA A 622 3.87 35.66 -60.76
CA ALA A 622 2.72 35.11 -61.45
C ALA A 622 3.02 33.71 -62.06
N PRO A 623 2.03 32.79 -62.05
CA PRO A 623 2.18 31.47 -62.68
C PRO A 623 2.53 31.60 -64.16
N VAL A 624 3.43 30.75 -64.64
CA VAL A 624 3.91 30.77 -66.04
C VAL A 624 2.87 30.17 -67.00
N VAL A 625 2.05 29.23 -66.53
CA VAL A 625 1.06 28.49 -67.31
C VAL A 625 -0.30 28.55 -66.58
N ASP A 626 -1.39 28.69 -67.32
CA ASP A 626 -2.73 28.52 -66.76
C ASP A 626 -3.12 27.05 -66.82
N MET A 627 -3.24 26.41 -65.66
CA MET A 627 -3.63 25.01 -65.55
C MET A 627 -5.14 24.83 -65.77
N THR A 628 -5.92 25.89 -65.61
CA THR A 628 -7.38 25.81 -65.49
C THR A 628 -8.07 25.78 -66.84
N GLY A 629 -9.19 25.06 -66.94
CA GLY A 629 -10.05 25.07 -68.13
C GLY A 629 -9.47 24.36 -69.36
N ALA A 630 -8.33 23.71 -69.22
CA ALA A 630 -7.75 22.80 -70.19
C ALA A 630 -7.74 21.36 -69.67
N ASN A 631 -7.72 20.42 -70.61
CA ASN A 631 -7.61 19.00 -70.31
C ASN A 631 -6.14 18.65 -70.21
N TRP A 632 -5.73 17.90 -69.19
CA TRP A 632 -4.35 17.46 -69.01
C TRP A 632 -4.28 15.94 -68.98
N LEU A 633 -3.15 15.41 -69.43
CA LEU A 633 -2.87 13.98 -69.46
C LEU A 633 -1.70 13.71 -68.53
N LEU A 634 -1.95 12.86 -67.53
CA LEU A 634 -0.97 12.41 -66.57
C LEU A 634 -0.45 11.05 -67.02
N ASP A 635 0.84 10.97 -67.33
CA ASP A 635 1.55 9.73 -67.59
C ASP A 635 2.31 9.33 -66.32
N TYR A 636 1.95 8.18 -65.77
CA TYR A 636 2.53 7.65 -64.53
C TYR A 636 3.22 6.31 -64.79
N ASP A 637 4.53 6.26 -64.54
CA ASP A 637 5.30 5.02 -64.54
C ASP A 637 5.52 4.58 -63.08
N GLY A 638 4.83 3.50 -62.69
CA GLY A 638 4.96 2.87 -61.38
C GLY A 638 6.32 2.21 -61.09
N GLY A 639 7.37 2.50 -61.86
CA GLY A 639 8.72 1.96 -61.64
C GLY A 639 9.90 2.76 -62.20
N CYS A 640 9.70 3.97 -62.74
CA CYS A 640 10.75 4.79 -63.38
C CYS A 640 11.60 4.02 -64.41
N ASP A 641 11.03 3.06 -65.13
CA ASP A 641 11.76 2.21 -66.09
C ASP A 641 11.61 2.67 -67.55
N GLY A 642 10.83 3.74 -67.78
CA GLY A 642 10.61 4.37 -69.08
C GLY A 642 9.59 3.65 -69.94
N SER A 643 8.75 2.79 -69.34
CA SER A 643 7.62 2.18 -70.03
C SER A 643 6.32 2.97 -69.79
N ILE A 644 5.65 3.35 -70.88
CA ILE A 644 4.34 4.00 -70.81
C ILE A 644 3.29 2.98 -70.34
N ALA A 645 2.94 3.01 -69.06
CA ALA A 645 2.05 2.00 -68.48
C ALA A 645 0.58 2.45 -68.44
N GLU A 646 0.28 3.74 -68.21
CA GLU A 646 -1.10 4.23 -68.14
C GLU A 646 -1.16 5.77 -68.28
N VAL A 647 -1.96 6.26 -69.24
CA VAL A 647 -2.25 7.70 -69.38
C VAL A 647 -3.65 7.96 -68.84
N VAL A 648 -3.76 8.87 -67.88
CA VAL A 648 -5.02 9.20 -67.20
C VAL A 648 -5.38 10.65 -67.44
N PHE A 649 -6.67 10.92 -67.58
CA PHE A 649 -7.17 12.27 -67.76
C PHE A 649 -7.22 13.04 -66.45
N ALA A 650 -6.61 14.23 -66.41
CA ALA A 650 -6.61 15.11 -65.25
C ALA A 650 -7.36 16.42 -65.58
N LEU A 651 -8.34 16.74 -64.73
CA LEU A 651 -9.10 17.98 -64.80
C LEU A 651 -8.64 18.95 -63.72
N PHE A 652 -8.32 20.16 -64.12
CA PHE A 652 -7.89 21.24 -63.22
C PHE A 652 -8.94 22.35 -63.22
N TYR A 653 -9.52 22.59 -62.05
CA TYR A 653 -10.58 23.57 -61.85
C TYR A 653 -10.00 24.90 -61.36
N ALA A 654 -10.74 25.98 -61.63
CA ALA A 654 -10.35 27.34 -61.27
C ALA A 654 -10.40 27.63 -59.75
N ASP A 655 -10.93 26.71 -58.95
CA ASP A 655 -10.92 26.75 -57.49
C ASP A 655 -9.73 26.00 -56.89
N ASN A 656 -8.69 25.75 -57.70
CA ASN A 656 -7.47 25.02 -57.35
C ASN A 656 -7.70 23.57 -56.93
N THR A 657 -8.84 22.99 -57.30
CA THR A 657 -9.07 21.55 -57.18
C THR A 657 -8.68 20.83 -58.47
N TRP A 658 -8.33 19.55 -58.35
CA TRP A 658 -8.15 18.66 -59.49
C TRP A 658 -8.86 17.33 -59.26
N ASP A 659 -9.19 16.66 -60.35
CA ASP A 659 -9.87 15.36 -60.36
C ASP A 659 -9.23 14.44 -61.40
N LEU A 660 -8.99 13.19 -61.01
CA LEU A 660 -8.64 12.07 -61.91
C LEU A 660 -9.87 11.16 -61.99
N PRO A 661 -10.74 11.33 -63.01
CA PRO A 661 -12.05 10.67 -63.07
C PRO A 661 -11.99 9.14 -62.98
N ASP A 662 -10.88 8.55 -63.42
CA ASP A 662 -10.69 7.09 -63.46
C ASP A 662 -10.25 6.48 -62.12
N PHE A 663 -9.76 7.29 -61.17
CA PHE A 663 -9.18 6.81 -59.90
C PHE A 663 -9.98 7.21 -58.66
N SER A 664 -11.11 7.91 -58.81
CA SER A 664 -11.86 8.50 -57.68
C SER A 664 -10.99 9.34 -56.73
N ASN A 665 -9.87 9.83 -57.25
CA ASN A 665 -8.90 10.64 -56.53
C ASN A 665 -9.18 12.10 -56.85
N ASN A 666 -9.50 12.86 -55.82
CA ASN A 666 -9.63 14.31 -55.89
C ASN A 666 -8.59 14.95 -54.98
N GLY A 667 -8.17 16.15 -55.35
CA GLY A 667 -7.11 16.84 -54.68
C GLY A 667 -7.15 18.34 -54.90
N TRP A 668 -6.14 19.02 -54.37
CA TRP A 668 -5.87 20.42 -54.66
C TRP A 668 -4.48 20.56 -55.26
N TRP A 669 -4.28 21.60 -56.06
CA TRP A 669 -3.03 21.85 -56.75
C TRP A 669 -2.56 23.28 -56.52
N THR A 670 -1.25 23.49 -56.62
CA THR A 670 -0.61 24.80 -56.56
C THR A 670 0.39 24.92 -57.69
N LEU A 671 0.46 26.11 -58.30
CA LEU A 671 1.45 26.44 -59.31
C LEU A 671 2.15 27.73 -58.93
N CYS A 672 3.46 27.65 -58.69
CA CYS A 672 4.31 28.79 -58.34
C CYS A 672 5.45 28.89 -59.36
N GLY A 673 5.42 29.93 -60.20
CA GLY A 673 6.40 30.07 -61.28
C GLY A 673 6.31 28.88 -62.24
N THR A 674 7.33 28.01 -62.22
CA THR A 674 7.42 26.78 -63.03
C THR A 674 7.11 25.49 -62.25
N THR A 675 6.91 25.56 -60.94
CA THR A 675 6.73 24.37 -60.09
C THR A 675 5.25 24.10 -59.86
N LEU A 676 4.77 22.92 -60.25
CA LEU A 676 3.42 22.42 -60.00
C LEU A 676 3.44 21.36 -58.90
N GLU A 677 2.57 21.49 -57.90
CA GLU A 677 2.35 20.45 -56.90
C GLU A 677 0.89 19.98 -56.94
N LEU A 678 0.69 18.67 -56.84
CA LEU A 678 -0.62 18.02 -56.71
C LEU A 678 -0.69 17.33 -55.35
N TRP A 679 -1.74 17.62 -54.60
CA TRP A 679 -1.96 17.12 -53.24
C TRP A 679 -3.27 16.32 -53.16
N GLN A 680 -3.24 15.18 -52.48
CA GLN A 680 -4.42 14.40 -52.11
C GLN A 680 -4.64 14.53 -50.60
N GLY A 681 -5.62 15.35 -50.19
CA GLY A 681 -5.76 15.69 -48.78
C GLY A 681 -4.53 16.44 -48.25
N ALA A 682 -3.79 15.82 -47.31
CA ALA A 682 -2.55 16.35 -46.76
C ALA A 682 -1.28 15.65 -47.29
N GLU A 683 -1.43 14.70 -48.21
CA GLU A 683 -0.31 13.96 -48.78
C GLU A 683 0.06 14.52 -50.15
N LEU A 684 1.36 14.77 -50.34
CA LEU A 684 1.89 15.14 -51.65
C LEU A 684 1.75 13.94 -52.57
N PHE A 685 1.21 14.16 -53.77
CA PHE A 685 0.97 13.12 -54.76
C PHE A 685 1.93 13.24 -55.95
N PHE A 686 2.17 14.47 -56.42
CA PHE A 686 3.10 14.76 -57.52
C PHE A 686 3.71 16.14 -57.34
N ILE A 687 4.99 16.29 -57.69
CA ILE A 687 5.64 17.59 -57.86
C ILE A 687 6.38 17.58 -59.20
N GLY A 688 6.16 18.60 -60.02
CA GLY A 688 6.76 18.68 -61.35
C GLY A 688 7.25 20.09 -61.67
N GLU A 689 8.32 20.17 -62.45
CA GLU A 689 8.85 21.42 -62.98
C GLU A 689 8.47 21.59 -64.45
N TRP A 690 8.05 22.80 -64.82
CA TRP A 690 7.69 23.16 -66.18
C TRP A 690 8.92 23.18 -67.09
N SER A 691 8.91 22.31 -68.09
CA SER A 691 9.86 22.33 -69.20
C SER A 691 9.32 23.21 -70.33
N TYR A 692 10.00 24.32 -70.62
CA TYR A 692 9.73 25.13 -71.81
C TYR A 692 10.14 24.44 -73.13
N VAL A 693 10.88 23.34 -73.06
CA VAL A 693 11.33 22.59 -74.23
C VAL A 693 10.24 21.62 -74.66
N ASP A 694 9.65 20.91 -73.69
CA ASP A 694 8.72 19.81 -73.94
C ASP A 694 7.27 20.18 -73.63
N PHE A 695 7.02 21.36 -73.06
CA PHE A 695 5.70 21.86 -72.64
C PHE A 695 5.01 20.89 -71.67
N THR A 696 5.79 20.31 -70.77
CA THR A 696 5.37 19.32 -69.77
C THR A 696 5.80 19.74 -68.37
N PHE A 697 5.06 19.29 -67.36
CA PHE A 697 5.58 19.21 -66.00
C PHE A 697 6.13 17.82 -65.78
N SER A 698 7.39 17.74 -65.37
CA SER A 698 8.07 16.47 -65.16
C SER A 698 8.58 16.37 -63.73
N GLY A 699 8.35 15.25 -63.07
CA GLY A 699 8.87 15.04 -61.72
C GLY A 699 8.39 13.77 -61.01
N PRO A 700 8.75 13.63 -59.73
CA PRO A 700 8.45 12.45 -58.94
C PRO A 700 7.00 12.38 -58.44
N PHE A 701 6.55 11.16 -58.20
CA PHE A 701 5.28 10.81 -57.55
C PHE A 701 5.51 10.26 -56.16
N TYR A 702 4.57 10.53 -55.28
CA TYR A 702 4.61 10.13 -53.89
C TYR A 702 3.35 9.36 -53.48
N ASP A 703 3.54 8.33 -52.66
CA ASP A 703 2.48 7.58 -51.97
C ASP A 703 2.87 7.47 -50.50
N ASN A 704 2.01 7.92 -49.58
CA ASN A 704 2.29 8.01 -48.14
C ASN A 704 3.65 8.69 -47.82
N GLY A 705 4.01 9.73 -48.58
CA GLY A 705 5.24 10.50 -48.40
C GLY A 705 6.53 9.82 -48.89
N VAL A 706 6.43 8.67 -49.56
CA VAL A 706 7.56 7.97 -50.17
C VAL A 706 7.52 8.15 -51.69
N GLU A 707 8.65 8.47 -52.31
CA GLU A 707 8.77 8.54 -53.77
C GLU A 707 8.59 7.14 -54.36
N VAL A 708 7.54 6.95 -55.16
CA VAL A 708 7.15 5.64 -55.74
C VAL A 708 7.33 5.55 -57.25
N GLY A 709 7.55 6.69 -57.92
CA GLY A 709 7.66 6.73 -59.37
C GLY A 709 8.01 8.10 -59.91
N CYS A 710 8.04 8.21 -61.23
CA CYS A 710 8.18 9.47 -61.94
C CYS A 710 7.14 9.54 -63.06
N GLY A 711 6.90 10.75 -63.55
CA GLY A 711 6.15 10.90 -64.77
C GLY A 711 5.90 12.34 -65.16
N ASP A 712 5.06 12.47 -66.18
CA ASP A 712 4.92 13.67 -66.97
C ASP A 712 3.44 14.06 -67.04
N LEU A 713 3.17 15.34 -66.79
CA LEU A 713 1.87 15.96 -66.99
C LEU A 713 1.96 16.88 -68.20
N TYR A 714 1.18 16.57 -69.23
CA TYR A 714 1.19 17.32 -70.48
C TYR A 714 -0.22 17.73 -70.89
N LEU A 715 -0.30 18.85 -71.61
CA LEU A 715 -1.56 19.40 -72.08
C LEU A 715 -2.19 18.45 -73.11
N GLN A 716 -3.48 18.15 -72.97
CA GLN A 716 -4.21 17.41 -73.99
C GLN A 716 -4.43 18.30 -75.22
N VAL A 717 -3.92 17.84 -76.36
CA VAL A 717 -4.18 18.45 -77.66
C VAL A 717 -4.97 17.45 -78.49
N ALA A 718 -6.26 17.73 -78.65
CA ALA A 718 -7.19 16.91 -79.40
C ALA A 718 -7.11 17.24 -80.91
N GLY A 719 -6.99 16.21 -81.74
CA GLY A 719 -6.93 16.36 -83.19
C GLY A 719 -6.57 15.03 -83.87
N CYS A 720 -6.48 15.00 -85.19
CA CYS A 720 -6.16 13.76 -85.88
C CYS A 720 -4.70 13.32 -85.64
N THR A 721 -4.50 12.20 -84.95
CA THR A 721 -3.16 11.66 -84.62
C THR A 721 -2.60 10.73 -85.69
N ALA A 722 -3.42 10.33 -86.68
CA ALA A 722 -3.00 9.41 -87.72
C ALA A 722 -2.18 10.12 -88.81
N ALA A 723 -0.88 9.88 -88.85
CA ALA A 723 0.04 10.47 -89.85
C ALA A 723 -0.34 10.21 -91.32
N THR A 724 -1.25 9.28 -91.59
CA THR A 724 -1.77 8.95 -92.93
C THR A 724 -3.06 9.69 -93.30
N ALA A 725 -3.62 10.50 -92.40
CA ALA A 725 -4.80 11.33 -92.66
C ALA A 725 -4.41 12.70 -93.23
N CYS A 726 -5.28 13.30 -94.03
CA CYS A 726 -5.06 14.59 -94.69
C CYS A 726 -5.03 15.77 -93.70
N ASN A 727 -5.72 15.65 -92.57
CA ASN A 727 -5.76 16.64 -91.50
C ASN A 727 -4.96 16.19 -90.27
N TYR A 728 -3.92 15.35 -90.46
CA TYR A 728 -2.99 15.01 -89.39
C TYR A 728 -2.45 16.27 -88.71
N ASP A 729 -2.56 16.32 -87.40
CA ASP A 729 -1.99 17.37 -86.56
C ASP A 729 -0.82 16.80 -85.75
N ALA A 730 0.38 17.28 -86.05
CA ALA A 730 1.60 16.83 -85.37
C ALA A 730 1.68 17.27 -83.90
N SER A 731 0.83 18.23 -83.48
CA SER A 731 0.70 18.64 -82.08
C SER A 731 -0.37 17.85 -81.32
N ALA A 732 -1.25 17.12 -82.01
CA ALA A 732 -2.29 16.33 -81.37
C ALA A 732 -1.70 15.08 -80.70
N ASN A 733 -2.01 14.91 -79.42
CA ASN A 733 -1.66 13.74 -78.63
C ASN A 733 -2.88 12.87 -78.29
N THR A 734 -4.08 13.34 -78.60
CA THR A 734 -5.34 12.59 -78.43
C THR A 734 -6.15 12.62 -79.72
N ASP A 735 -6.50 11.45 -80.27
CA ASP A 735 -7.37 11.37 -81.45
C ASP A 735 -8.81 11.77 -81.09
N ASP A 736 -9.30 12.84 -81.69
CA ASP A 736 -10.68 13.32 -81.51
C ASP A 736 -11.65 12.72 -82.54
N GLY A 737 -11.17 11.81 -83.39
CA GLY A 737 -11.94 11.18 -84.45
C GLY A 737 -12.15 12.06 -85.67
N SER A 738 -11.49 13.22 -85.74
CA SER A 738 -11.57 14.14 -86.89
C SER A 738 -10.78 13.66 -88.11
N CYS A 739 -10.02 12.57 -88.02
CA CYS A 739 -9.16 12.09 -89.11
C CYS A 739 -9.90 11.86 -90.44
N VAL A 740 -9.51 12.62 -91.46
CA VAL A 740 -9.99 12.52 -92.84
C VAL A 740 -8.96 11.75 -93.66
N TYR A 741 -9.31 10.54 -94.06
CA TYR A 741 -8.45 9.71 -94.91
C TYR A 741 -8.80 9.92 -96.40
N PRO A 742 -7.80 9.98 -97.29
CA PRO A 742 -8.05 10.10 -98.72
C PRO A 742 -8.83 8.88 -99.23
N THR A 743 -9.89 9.11 -100.00
CA THR A 743 -10.62 8.04 -100.71
C THR A 743 -10.14 7.99 -102.16
N CYS A 744 -9.56 6.85 -102.56
CA CYS A 744 -9.10 6.44 -103.90
C CYS A 744 -8.83 7.55 -104.95
N ASP A 745 -7.58 7.98 -105.04
CA ASP A 745 -6.99 8.82 -106.09
C ASP A 745 -6.71 8.04 -107.41
N ASP A 746 -7.60 7.15 -107.86
CA ASP A 746 -7.50 6.55 -109.20
C ASP A 746 -8.23 7.44 -110.23
N PRO A 747 -7.51 8.20 -111.08
CA PRO A 747 -8.11 9.05 -112.11
C PRO A 747 -8.86 8.27 -113.22
N LEU A 748 -8.95 6.93 -113.16
CA LEU A 748 -9.75 6.09 -114.06
C LEU A 748 -11.08 5.61 -113.46
N ALA A 749 -11.43 6.02 -112.23
CA ALA A 749 -12.72 5.69 -111.60
C ALA A 749 -13.85 6.64 -112.04
N CYS A 750 -15.06 6.10 -112.25
CA CYS A 750 -16.19 6.82 -112.84
C CYS A 750 -16.79 7.95 -111.98
N ASN A 751 -16.36 8.14 -110.73
CA ASN A 751 -16.91 9.10 -109.76
C ASN A 751 -15.86 10.12 -109.23
N TYR A 752 -14.82 10.37 -110.01
CA TYR A 752 -13.77 11.34 -109.71
C TYR A 752 -14.28 12.80 -109.79
N ASP A 753 -14.01 13.63 -108.78
CA ASP A 753 -14.35 15.06 -108.75
C ASP A 753 -13.20 15.91 -108.15
N GLU A 754 -12.85 17.00 -108.83
CA GLU A 754 -11.66 17.83 -108.61
C GLU A 754 -12.02 19.03 -107.73
N CYS A 755 -11.67 18.95 -106.44
CA CYS A 755 -11.75 20.05 -105.46
C CYS A 755 -12.92 21.04 -105.65
N SER A 756 -14.09 20.74 -105.09
CA SER A 756 -15.06 21.77 -104.74
C SER A 756 -15.46 21.68 -103.25
N ASP A 757 -14.82 22.55 -102.50
CA ASP A 757 -15.12 23.14 -101.17
C ASP A 757 -16.59 23.64 -101.07
N PRO A 758 -17.21 23.81 -99.86
CA PRO A 758 -16.61 23.89 -98.53
C PRO A 758 -17.07 22.86 -97.48
#